data_AF-A0A517WE75-F1
#
_entry.id   AF-A0A517WE75-F1
#
_cell.length_a   1.000
_cell.length_b   1.000
_cell.length_c   1.000
_cell.angle_alpha   90.00
_cell.angle_beta   90.00
_cell.angle_gamma   90.00
#
_symmetry.space_group_name_H-M   'P 1'
#
loop_
_entity.id
_entity.type
_entity.pdbx_description
1 polymer ?
#
loop_
_entity_poly.entity_id
_entity_poly.type
_entity_poly.pdbx_seq_one_letter_code
_entity_poly.pdbx_strand_id
1 'polypeptide(L)'
;MRISLLLAGVLWCFTFVLDTVTAAELYLVREGRSEAEIVIDPAAQRSTRLAAQELQNYLKKISGAKLEIVTETTATVPVKVLIGASKEAEKRGVTTAGLKAGAYRVVSGDNWIAMIGDDTNFVPIEPWPRNHRDLASGKVQAAWNAITGEHWGYPHSQLYKHYSGSTGLYGTPNEQLLDKAGQVNVWGFDERGSFNAVCGYLRGLGVRWYLPGELGEIVPRQKTIRLPVIDETVQPDFPLRTINFRLGVYGRDVAMWAMRLGVRQPYGRQAAHGLDHMTHNTETLENHPEWFALYGGKRDTQPGKRLNQLCYSNEELFQQTVRYVRAQFDHFDMDVVSVMPPDGYTAICQCEHCAGKDTPERGYRGAFSDYVWEFVNRVAREVRKTHPDRKISNCAYGTYTQPPEKIDRLEPNVQVIIVGGRRPTSADREELRQLRDAWVKKTANPIIIFENYPFTGRGFYLPAFIPHVLGESINETKGISKGEDIWLTMDFGENAIGYNHFLIYFTARMYWGGKDQNVDALFNEYCDLFYGPAAQEMRTFFLYCQEHWREMEKEAEKASRALELFSVAKAKVKSDSVYGQRMALIDNFLNGLRNKNVQLAQKRGPVPVLRLVGDSRGEIVIDGQLDDPLWQNCPTASTGSLRELQTGRLPVYGTSIKSRWIGRDLYFAIRCEEAPGEQPRSTTTKNEDQAIWFGDAIEILLNTESHSYYQLAINPAGALIDLDRGADKKDWFRWDSQAEVATQIKDGYWTAEVRIPVVQDENDPLHQVIGHRPTVSLPWHINVCRQRIRDNGAEYSAFAPTGTSGFHQPMKFAYFFHGRSHQFEADPSVTDYLITSKKAETLLRRRKYQAAQDLFLALAAEKQITDLQQSVALQQAAECARHLKQESQAESLAEKIPMDTVAKTVRMQNLLAQRNYSELIQQFQSEDFQTWPFSQVGEAALARGMARLRMKQGKGAETDLKLALNYTADPRIHSQILLLLGENREHNLTDEAGALKAYRQNYEGAGRVGSADQFRSIEGAARILTKQGKYDDALQALEKAEIDQLKGFWRHEMQLAKGHTLAAAGKKQAAQQIYQRVLQDKTSSSGHRQQAAEQLKQLEAP
;
A
#
# COMPACT_ATOMS: atom_id res chain seq x y z
N MET A 1 -63.55 0.98 48.72
CA MET A 1 -64.91 0.59 49.14
C MET A 1 -65.83 0.69 47.95
N ARG A 2 -66.78 -0.25 47.87
CA ARG A 2 -67.61 -0.66 46.73
C ARG A 2 -68.68 0.36 46.28
N ILE A 3 -69.11 0.23 45.00
CA ILE A 3 -70.51 0.35 44.46
C ILE A 3 -71.05 1.79 44.31
N SER A 4 -71.82 2.24 43.29
CA SER A 4 -72.34 1.70 42.03
C SER A 4 -73.05 2.81 41.22
N LEU A 5 -72.93 2.72 39.89
CA LEU A 5 -73.91 2.90 38.79
C LEU A 5 -75.23 3.72 38.94
N LEU A 6 -75.40 4.61 37.94
CA LEU A 6 -76.51 4.73 36.94
C LEU A 6 -77.76 5.61 37.14
N LEU A 7 -77.98 6.40 36.07
CA LEU A 7 -79.23 6.71 35.34
C LEU A 7 -80.22 7.74 35.90
N ALA A 8 -80.34 8.88 35.21
CA ALA A 8 -81.50 9.24 34.36
C ALA A 8 -81.52 10.76 34.08
N GLY A 9 -81.70 11.14 32.82
CA GLY A 9 -81.73 12.54 32.37
C GLY A 9 -83.13 13.16 32.35
N VAL A 10 -83.18 14.49 32.14
CA VAL A 10 -83.80 15.17 30.98
C VAL A 10 -83.87 16.68 31.25
N LEU A 11 -83.23 17.42 30.35
CA LEU A 11 -83.48 18.77 29.81
C LEU A 11 -84.10 19.87 30.72
N TRP A 12 -83.38 21.01 30.80
CA TRP A 12 -83.83 22.19 30.04
C TRP A 12 -82.68 23.12 29.66
N CYS A 13 -82.60 23.40 28.35
CA CYS A 13 -81.60 24.19 27.66
C CYS A 13 -81.86 25.69 27.82
N PHE A 14 -80.82 26.45 28.15
CA PHE A 14 -80.66 27.83 27.70
C PHE A 14 -79.45 27.88 26.77
N THR A 15 -79.72 28.13 25.50
CA THR A 15 -78.76 28.35 24.42
C THR A 15 -78.07 29.70 24.60
N PHE A 16 -76.77 29.69 24.91
CA PHE A 16 -75.85 30.74 24.47
C PHE A 16 -75.05 30.16 23.30
N VAL A 17 -75.39 30.60 22.08
CA VAL A 17 -74.54 30.40 20.91
C VAL A 17 -73.37 31.36 21.06
N LEU A 18 -72.24 30.83 21.52
CA LEU A 18 -70.94 31.45 21.28
C LEU A 18 -70.57 31.09 19.83
N ASP A 19 -70.70 32.05 18.93
CA ASP A 19 -70.03 32.01 17.62
C ASP A 19 -68.52 31.93 17.89
N THR A 20 -67.99 30.72 17.88
CA THR A 20 -66.56 30.50 17.72
C THR A 20 -66.26 30.75 16.25
N VAL A 21 -65.76 31.94 15.94
CA VAL A 21 -65.10 32.21 14.66
C VAL A 21 -63.92 31.26 14.58
N THR A 22 -64.09 30.16 13.85
CA THR A 22 -62.98 29.29 13.46
C THR A 22 -62.14 30.09 12.47
N ALA A 23 -60.93 30.48 12.87
CA ALA A 23 -59.95 31.03 11.93
C ALA A 23 -59.79 30.04 10.77
N ALA A 24 -59.95 30.51 9.52
CA ALA A 24 -59.84 29.66 8.35
C ALA A 24 -58.45 28.99 8.31
N GLU A 25 -58.40 27.66 8.25
CA GLU A 25 -57.13 26.93 8.09
C GLU A 25 -56.49 27.33 6.74
N LEU A 26 -55.22 27.75 6.78
CA LEU A 26 -54.43 28.11 5.60
C LEU A 26 -53.43 27.01 5.23
N TYR A 27 -53.16 26.88 3.94
CA TYR A 27 -52.34 25.80 3.39
C TYR A 27 -51.23 26.36 2.50
N LEU A 28 -50.08 25.67 2.49
CA LEU A 28 -49.09 25.85 1.42
C LEU A 28 -49.57 25.16 0.15
N VAL A 29 -50.14 23.96 0.33
CA VAL A 29 -50.73 23.16 -0.73
C VAL A 29 -52.03 22.55 -0.20
N ARG A 30 -53.11 22.63 -0.98
CA ARG A 30 -54.39 21.98 -0.65
C ARG A 30 -54.83 21.12 -1.82
N GLU A 31 -55.03 19.83 -1.57
CA GLU A 31 -55.49 18.86 -2.58
C GLU A 31 -54.66 18.84 -3.88
N GLY A 32 -53.35 19.06 -3.77
CA GLY A 32 -52.41 19.11 -4.89
C GLY A 32 -52.40 20.43 -5.66
N ARG A 33 -53.04 21.49 -5.13
CA ARG A 33 -53.04 22.84 -5.67
C ARG A 33 -52.26 23.80 -4.77
N SER A 34 -51.48 24.68 -5.37
CA SER A 34 -50.72 25.70 -4.63
C SER A 34 -51.65 26.73 -4.02
N GLU A 35 -51.55 26.95 -2.70
CA GLU A 35 -52.20 28.06 -1.98
C GLU A 35 -51.18 29.06 -1.41
N ALA A 36 -49.91 28.87 -1.77
CA ALA A 36 -48.81 29.76 -1.42
C ALA A 36 -47.96 30.16 -2.62
N GLU A 37 -47.21 31.24 -2.46
CA GLU A 37 -46.11 31.65 -3.33
C GLU A 37 -44.82 31.78 -2.52
N ILE A 38 -43.69 31.48 -3.16
CA ILE A 38 -42.35 31.64 -2.59
C ILE A 38 -41.84 33.02 -2.94
N VAL A 39 -41.54 33.84 -1.93
CA VAL A 39 -41.09 35.22 -2.09
C VAL A 39 -39.62 35.31 -1.74
N ILE A 40 -38.81 35.81 -2.67
CA ILE A 40 -37.40 36.13 -2.47
C ILE A 40 -37.13 37.60 -2.81
N ASP A 41 -36.11 38.20 -2.22
CA ASP A 41 -35.71 39.56 -2.61
C ASP A 41 -35.20 39.59 -4.07
N PRO A 42 -35.49 40.63 -4.87
CA PRO A 42 -34.91 40.77 -6.22
C PRO A 42 -33.38 40.67 -6.23
N ALA A 43 -32.71 41.15 -5.18
CA ALA A 43 -31.27 41.09 -4.97
C ALA A 43 -30.83 39.86 -4.15
N ALA A 44 -31.68 38.82 -4.04
CA ALA A 44 -31.38 37.60 -3.31
C ALA A 44 -30.05 36.96 -3.74
N GLN A 45 -29.29 36.50 -2.75
CA GLN A 45 -28.00 35.82 -2.91
C GLN A 45 -28.19 34.48 -3.64
N ARG A 46 -27.09 33.89 -4.13
CA ARG A 46 -27.14 32.62 -4.87
C ARG A 46 -27.72 31.49 -4.01
N SER A 47 -27.29 31.41 -2.75
CA SER A 47 -27.79 30.42 -1.78
C SER A 47 -29.28 30.59 -1.45
N THR A 48 -29.79 31.83 -1.38
CA THR A 48 -31.22 32.12 -1.19
C THR A 48 -32.05 31.66 -2.39
N ARG A 49 -31.59 31.91 -3.61
CA ARG A 49 -32.26 31.44 -4.85
C ARG A 49 -32.26 29.91 -4.92
N LEU A 50 -31.14 29.28 -4.56
CA LEU A 50 -31.02 27.84 -4.46
C LEU A 50 -32.01 27.28 -3.43
N ALA A 51 -32.16 27.93 -2.27
CA ALA A 51 -33.11 27.53 -1.22
C ALA A 51 -34.57 27.60 -1.70
N ALA A 52 -34.95 28.67 -2.41
CA ALA A 52 -36.30 28.80 -3.00
C ALA A 52 -36.58 27.70 -4.04
N GLN A 53 -35.61 27.42 -4.92
CA GLN A 53 -35.71 26.34 -5.89
C GLN A 53 -35.82 24.96 -5.21
N GLU A 54 -35.03 24.72 -4.16
CA GLU A 54 -35.06 23.48 -3.40
C GLU A 54 -36.43 23.26 -2.74
N LEU A 55 -37.00 24.30 -2.11
CA LEU A 55 -38.33 24.21 -1.52
C LEU A 55 -39.41 23.94 -2.58
N GLN A 56 -39.40 24.69 -3.69
CA GLN A 56 -40.34 24.47 -4.80
C GLN A 56 -40.26 23.02 -5.32
N ASN A 57 -39.04 22.52 -5.52
CA ASN A 57 -38.79 21.17 -6.03
C ASN A 57 -39.35 20.11 -5.09
N TYR A 58 -39.07 20.18 -3.78
CA TYR A 58 -39.56 19.16 -2.85
C TYR A 58 -41.05 19.28 -2.55
N LEU A 59 -41.62 20.49 -2.46
CA LEU A 59 -43.07 20.63 -2.33
C LEU A 59 -43.80 20.02 -3.54
N LYS A 60 -43.25 20.18 -4.75
CA LYS A 60 -43.74 19.50 -5.95
C LYS A 60 -43.57 17.97 -5.87
N LYS A 61 -42.41 17.47 -5.43
CA LYS A 61 -42.19 16.02 -5.23
C LYS A 61 -43.15 15.42 -4.19
N ILE A 62 -43.46 16.15 -3.11
CA ILE A 62 -44.33 15.71 -2.01
C ILE A 62 -45.80 15.71 -2.43
N SER A 63 -46.24 16.78 -3.10
CA SER A 63 -47.68 17.08 -3.27
C SER A 63 -48.19 17.12 -4.71
N GLY A 64 -47.29 17.21 -5.69
CA GLY A 64 -47.61 17.47 -7.09
C GLY A 64 -47.78 18.95 -7.42
N ALA A 65 -47.95 19.84 -6.44
CA ALA A 65 -48.14 21.27 -6.66
C ALA A 65 -46.81 22.01 -6.82
N LYS A 66 -46.72 22.87 -7.84
CA LYS A 66 -45.60 23.81 -7.99
C LYS A 66 -46.02 25.17 -7.45
N LEU A 67 -45.33 25.65 -6.41
CA LEU A 67 -45.47 27.02 -5.92
C LEU A 67 -44.68 27.95 -6.82
N GLU A 68 -45.23 29.10 -7.19
CA GLU A 68 -44.49 30.09 -7.98
C GLU A 68 -43.44 30.82 -7.12
N ILE A 69 -42.27 31.10 -7.71
CA ILE A 69 -41.22 31.91 -7.08
C ILE A 69 -41.37 33.33 -7.64
N VAL A 70 -41.66 34.28 -6.75
CA VAL A 70 -41.91 35.69 -7.06
C VAL A 70 -40.93 36.59 -6.29
N THR A 71 -40.72 37.80 -6.80
CA THR A 71 -39.88 38.82 -6.13
C THR A 71 -40.69 39.86 -5.37
N GLU A 72 -42.00 39.87 -5.56
CA GLU A 72 -42.96 40.75 -4.89
C GLU A 72 -44.23 39.94 -4.58
N THR A 73 -44.89 40.23 -3.46
CA THR A 73 -46.10 39.51 -3.07
C THR A 73 -47.27 39.82 -3.99
N THR A 74 -48.03 38.81 -4.41
CA THR A 74 -49.25 38.96 -5.20
C THR A 74 -50.50 38.78 -4.35
N ALA A 75 -51.67 39.22 -4.81
CA ALA A 75 -52.95 38.93 -4.16
C ALA A 75 -53.57 37.58 -4.61
N THR A 76 -52.87 36.82 -5.46
CA THR A 76 -53.43 35.64 -6.15
C THR A 76 -53.54 34.38 -5.29
N VAL A 77 -52.70 34.28 -4.25
CA VAL A 77 -52.68 33.16 -3.31
C VAL A 77 -52.60 33.69 -1.87
N PRO A 78 -53.27 33.04 -0.91
CA PRO A 78 -53.42 33.57 0.45
C PRO A 78 -52.14 33.53 1.28
N VAL A 79 -51.22 32.58 1.04
CA VAL A 79 -50.05 32.37 1.91
C VAL A 79 -48.74 32.81 1.27
N LYS A 80 -47.85 33.46 2.05
CA LYS A 80 -46.52 33.90 1.62
C LYS A 80 -45.40 33.11 2.28
N VAL A 81 -44.55 32.47 1.47
CA VAL A 81 -43.36 31.76 1.95
C VAL A 81 -42.12 32.63 1.69
N LEU A 82 -41.65 33.34 2.71
CA LEU A 82 -40.51 34.25 2.62
C LEU A 82 -39.20 33.46 2.79
N ILE A 83 -38.33 33.49 1.78
CA ILE A 83 -37.04 32.79 1.82
C ILE A 83 -35.90 33.81 1.83
N GLY A 84 -35.06 33.74 2.87
CA GLY A 84 -33.94 34.66 3.07
C GLY A 84 -34.32 36.05 3.56
N ALA A 85 -33.29 36.85 3.85
CA ALA A 85 -33.46 38.23 4.27
C ALA A 85 -34.12 39.05 3.15
N SER A 86 -35.18 39.79 3.49
CA SER A 86 -35.94 40.63 2.57
C SER A 86 -36.68 41.71 3.33
N LYS A 87 -37.06 42.79 2.63
CA LYS A 87 -37.91 43.85 3.21
C LYS A 87 -39.24 43.30 3.74
N GLU A 88 -39.78 42.27 3.11
CA GLU A 88 -41.03 41.63 3.55
C GLU A 88 -40.86 40.85 4.86
N ALA A 89 -39.71 40.19 5.07
CA ALA A 89 -39.41 39.55 6.34
C ALA A 89 -39.18 40.60 7.46
N GLU A 90 -38.45 41.68 7.16
CA GLU A 90 -38.19 42.75 8.12
C GLU A 90 -39.46 43.48 8.58
N LYS A 91 -40.40 43.76 7.66
CA LYS A 91 -41.72 44.32 7.99
C LYS A 91 -42.51 43.48 9.00
N ARG A 92 -42.19 42.18 9.09
CA ARG A 92 -42.82 41.20 10.00
C ARG A 92 -41.97 40.92 11.24
N GLY A 93 -40.90 41.70 11.48
CA GLY A 93 -40.01 41.54 12.62
C GLY A 93 -39.06 40.34 12.52
N VAL A 94 -38.90 39.76 11.32
CA VAL A 94 -38.07 38.58 11.09
C VAL A 94 -36.73 39.02 10.48
N THR A 95 -35.63 38.80 11.21
CA THR A 95 -34.28 39.23 10.81
C THR A 95 -33.26 38.11 10.98
N THR A 96 -32.12 38.21 10.30
CA THR A 96 -31.01 37.26 10.39
C THR A 96 -30.08 37.51 11.59
N ALA A 97 -30.44 38.44 12.48
CA ALA A 97 -29.62 38.81 13.62
C ALA A 97 -29.31 37.58 14.50
N GLY A 98 -28.01 37.30 14.71
CA GLY A 98 -27.55 36.15 15.50
C GLY A 98 -27.47 34.81 14.75
N LEU A 99 -27.96 34.72 13.51
CA LEU A 99 -27.98 33.47 12.72
C LEU A 99 -26.64 33.17 12.03
N LYS A 100 -25.59 32.91 12.80
CA LYS A 100 -24.22 32.69 12.28
C LYS A 100 -23.93 31.23 11.93
N ALA A 101 -22.93 31.01 11.08
CA ALA A 101 -22.36 29.69 10.76
C ALA A 101 -23.38 28.65 10.21
N GLY A 102 -24.38 29.14 9.50
CA GLY A 102 -25.45 28.35 8.91
C GLY A 102 -26.61 28.04 9.88
N ALA A 103 -26.65 28.70 11.05
CA ALA A 103 -27.85 28.75 11.87
C ALA A 103 -29.00 29.40 11.10
N TYR A 104 -30.22 29.04 11.47
CA TYR A 104 -31.41 29.49 10.76
C TYR A 104 -32.62 29.62 11.68
N ARG A 105 -33.63 30.35 11.23
CA ARG A 105 -34.94 30.47 11.88
C ARG A 105 -36.06 30.13 10.90
N VAL A 106 -37.04 29.37 11.37
CA VAL A 106 -38.31 29.12 10.68
C VAL A 106 -39.42 29.64 11.56
N VAL A 107 -40.16 30.64 11.07
CA VAL A 107 -41.22 31.30 11.85
C VAL A 107 -42.43 31.60 10.98
N SER A 108 -43.63 31.32 11.49
CA SER A 108 -44.91 31.56 10.82
C SER A 108 -45.72 32.63 11.52
N GLY A 109 -46.46 33.44 10.76
CA GLY A 109 -47.56 34.26 11.24
C GLY A 109 -48.89 33.83 10.61
N ASP A 110 -49.90 34.71 10.67
CA ASP A 110 -51.28 34.37 10.30
C ASP A 110 -51.42 33.82 8.87
N ASN A 111 -50.75 34.41 7.89
CA ASN A 111 -50.81 34.01 6.47
C ASN A 111 -49.42 33.95 5.81
N TRP A 112 -48.37 33.73 6.58
CA TRP A 112 -47.00 33.70 6.06
C TRP A 112 -46.09 32.80 6.88
N ILE A 113 -45.02 32.32 6.25
CA ILE A 113 -43.92 31.61 6.90
C ILE A 113 -42.60 32.12 6.34
N ALA A 114 -41.63 32.38 7.20
CA ALA A 114 -40.29 32.82 6.84
C ALA A 114 -39.29 31.71 7.17
N MET A 115 -38.41 31.38 6.22
CA MET A 115 -37.28 30.47 6.39
C MET A 115 -36.01 31.26 6.06
N ILE A 116 -35.30 31.66 7.10
CA ILE A 116 -34.22 32.65 6.97
C ILE A 116 -32.94 32.20 7.69
N GLY A 117 -31.81 32.61 7.16
CA GLY A 117 -30.49 32.51 7.80
C GLY A 117 -29.50 33.46 7.13
N ASP A 118 -28.29 33.56 7.67
CA ASP A 118 -27.24 34.36 7.04
C ASP A 118 -26.82 33.71 5.71
N ASP A 119 -26.93 34.48 4.63
CA ASP A 119 -26.63 34.06 3.26
C ASP A 119 -25.64 35.07 2.66
N THR A 120 -24.52 34.58 2.16
CA THR A 120 -23.49 35.43 1.55
C THR A 120 -22.96 34.82 0.26
N ASN A 121 -22.59 35.69 -0.67
CA ASN A 121 -21.92 35.30 -1.90
C ASN A 121 -20.40 35.43 -1.72
N PHE A 122 -19.69 34.30 -1.75
CA PHE A 122 -18.25 34.33 -1.89
C PHE A 122 -17.85 34.90 -3.25
N VAL A 123 -16.81 35.73 -3.25
CA VAL A 123 -16.20 36.28 -4.47
C VAL A 123 -14.70 35.98 -4.38
N PRO A 124 -14.11 35.26 -5.36
CA PRO A 124 -12.68 34.98 -5.37
C PRO A 124 -11.87 36.27 -5.58
N ILE A 125 -10.74 36.37 -4.87
CA ILE A 125 -9.81 37.49 -4.98
C ILE A 125 -8.74 37.15 -6.03
N GLU A 126 -8.46 38.07 -6.96
CA GLU A 126 -7.42 37.88 -7.98
C GLU A 126 -6.01 37.98 -7.37
N PRO A 127 -5.01 37.24 -7.86
CA PRO A 127 -5.12 36.26 -8.92
C PRO A 127 -5.73 34.96 -8.39
N TRP A 128 -6.66 34.37 -9.15
CA TRP A 128 -7.11 33.00 -8.90
C TRP A 128 -7.14 32.16 -10.20
N PRO A 129 -6.78 30.86 -10.11
CA PRO A 129 -6.79 29.99 -11.28
C PRO A 129 -8.23 29.64 -11.62
N ARG A 130 -8.64 29.75 -12.89
CA ARG A 130 -9.96 29.29 -13.34
C ARG A 130 -9.93 27.81 -13.72
N ASN A 131 -8.75 27.26 -13.98
CA ASN A 131 -8.51 25.85 -14.30
C ASN A 131 -7.03 25.49 -14.05
N HIS A 132 -6.66 24.23 -14.27
CA HIS A 132 -5.27 23.77 -14.09
C HIS A 132 -4.26 24.44 -15.06
N ARG A 133 -4.69 24.86 -16.25
CA ARG A 133 -3.80 25.50 -17.23
C ARG A 133 -3.30 26.87 -16.77
N ASP A 134 -4.11 27.62 -16.01
CA ASP A 134 -3.68 28.87 -15.38
C ASP A 134 -2.54 28.64 -14.37
N LEU A 135 -2.51 27.48 -13.70
CA LEU A 135 -1.41 27.09 -12.81
C LEU A 135 -0.19 26.62 -13.60
N ALA A 136 -0.38 25.68 -14.53
CA ALA A 136 0.69 25.07 -15.30
C ALA A 136 1.44 26.08 -16.19
N SER A 137 0.77 27.14 -16.65
CA SER A 137 1.40 28.23 -17.40
C SER A 137 2.21 29.21 -16.55
N GLY A 138 2.16 29.11 -15.22
CA GLY A 138 2.80 30.06 -14.31
C GLY A 138 2.08 31.41 -14.21
N LYS A 139 0.93 31.60 -14.89
CA LYS A 139 0.19 32.87 -14.91
C LYS A 139 -0.17 33.40 -13.52
N VAL A 140 -0.77 32.55 -12.69
CA VAL A 140 -1.18 32.95 -11.33
C VAL A 140 0.02 33.11 -10.41
N GLN A 141 1.09 32.34 -10.62
CA GLN A 141 2.34 32.46 -9.87
C GLN A 141 3.03 33.80 -10.17
N ALA A 142 3.12 34.19 -11.44
CA ALA A 142 3.72 35.47 -11.83
C ALA A 142 2.95 36.67 -11.24
N ALA A 143 1.62 36.62 -11.25
CA ALA A 143 0.79 37.64 -10.62
C ALA A 143 0.98 37.68 -9.09
N TRP A 144 1.09 36.52 -8.44
CA TRP A 144 1.38 36.44 -7.01
C TRP A 144 2.74 37.05 -6.66
N ASN A 145 3.78 36.74 -7.44
CA ASN A 145 5.10 37.34 -7.27
C ASN A 145 5.08 38.86 -7.43
N ALA A 146 4.30 39.37 -8.39
CA ALA A 146 4.17 40.82 -8.59
C ALA A 146 3.48 41.53 -7.41
N ILE A 147 2.56 40.85 -6.72
CA ILE A 147 1.86 41.38 -5.54
C ILE A 147 2.79 41.41 -4.32
N THR A 148 3.53 40.33 -4.09
CA THR A 148 4.34 40.17 -2.88
C THR A 148 5.74 40.75 -2.99
N GLY A 149 6.24 40.91 -4.22
CA GLY A 149 7.66 41.18 -4.48
C GLY A 149 8.57 39.98 -4.16
N GLU A 150 8.00 38.79 -3.96
CA GLU A 150 8.69 37.59 -3.49
C GLU A 150 8.33 36.38 -4.35
N HIS A 151 9.18 35.36 -4.37
CA HIS A 151 8.99 34.16 -5.19
C HIS A 151 8.47 32.95 -4.40
N TRP A 152 7.60 33.19 -3.41
CA TRP A 152 6.93 32.12 -2.67
C TRP A 152 5.91 31.38 -3.56
N GLY A 153 5.67 30.10 -3.29
CA GLY A 153 4.64 29.36 -4.03
C GLY A 153 3.22 29.91 -3.77
N TYR A 154 2.35 29.80 -4.79
CA TYR A 154 0.97 30.30 -4.74
C TYR A 154 0.04 29.41 -3.87
N PRO A 155 -0.65 29.97 -2.84
CA PRO A 155 -1.38 29.16 -1.83
C PRO A 155 -2.75 28.62 -2.24
N HIS A 156 -3.45 29.22 -3.22
CA HIS A 156 -4.86 28.91 -3.51
C HIS A 156 -5.06 28.09 -4.80
N SER A 157 -4.18 27.11 -5.04
CA SER A 157 -4.17 26.32 -6.29
C SER A 157 -5.45 25.52 -6.57
N GLN A 158 -6.27 25.26 -5.55
CA GLN A 158 -7.48 24.43 -5.68
C GLN A 158 -8.77 25.25 -5.79
N LEU A 159 -8.73 26.58 -5.78
CA LEU A 159 -9.91 27.43 -5.61
C LEU A 159 -11.02 27.13 -6.64
N TYR A 160 -10.68 26.98 -7.93
CA TYR A 160 -11.64 26.68 -9.00
C TYR A 160 -12.47 25.41 -8.79
N LYS A 161 -11.99 24.46 -7.99
CA LYS A 161 -12.69 23.21 -7.71
C LYS A 161 -13.92 23.38 -6.80
N HIS A 162 -14.11 24.56 -6.22
CA HIS A 162 -15.19 24.86 -5.29
C HIS A 162 -16.41 25.53 -5.93
N TYR A 163 -16.35 25.92 -7.21
CA TYR A 163 -17.49 26.48 -7.92
C TYR A 163 -18.23 25.39 -8.70
N SER A 164 -19.56 25.35 -8.58
CA SER A 164 -20.37 24.35 -9.29
C SER A 164 -20.64 24.68 -10.76
N GLY A 165 -20.39 25.93 -11.18
CA GLY A 165 -20.65 26.43 -12.54
C GLY A 165 -19.39 26.53 -13.40
N SER A 166 -19.50 27.24 -14.52
CA SER A 166 -18.37 27.48 -15.43
C SER A 166 -17.41 28.53 -14.86
N THR A 167 -16.27 28.09 -14.35
CA THR A 167 -15.24 28.95 -13.75
C THR A 167 -14.64 29.96 -14.73
N GLY A 168 -14.58 29.63 -16.03
CA GLY A 168 -14.08 30.55 -17.06
C GLY A 168 -15.03 31.70 -17.39
N LEU A 169 -16.32 31.56 -17.09
CA LEU A 169 -17.33 32.61 -17.31
C LEU A 169 -17.57 33.46 -16.06
N TYR A 170 -17.16 32.98 -14.89
CA TYR A 170 -17.39 33.65 -13.61
C TYR A 170 -16.71 35.03 -13.57
N GLY A 171 -17.45 36.06 -13.14
CA GLY A 171 -16.98 37.45 -13.11
C GLY A 171 -16.87 38.12 -14.48
N THR A 172 -17.35 37.49 -15.56
CA THR A 172 -17.41 38.08 -16.91
C THR A 172 -18.82 38.57 -17.22
N PRO A 173 -19.02 39.42 -18.26
CA PRO A 173 -20.37 39.77 -18.73
C PRO A 173 -21.23 38.56 -19.15
N ASN A 174 -20.61 37.39 -19.37
CA ASN A 174 -21.26 36.13 -19.72
C ASN A 174 -21.41 35.18 -18.52
N GLU A 175 -21.25 35.66 -17.27
CA GLU A 175 -21.45 34.84 -16.08
C GLU A 175 -22.85 34.21 -16.06
N GLN A 176 -22.90 32.93 -15.70
CA GLN A 176 -24.13 32.14 -15.67
C GLN A 176 -24.52 31.84 -14.23
N LEU A 177 -25.52 32.58 -13.72
CA LEU A 177 -26.12 32.31 -12.41
C LEU A 177 -26.83 30.95 -12.39
N LEU A 178 -27.48 30.59 -13.49
CA LEU A 178 -28.15 29.31 -13.69
C LEU A 178 -27.40 28.48 -14.73
N ASP A 179 -27.38 27.17 -14.56
CA ASP A 179 -26.94 26.26 -15.61
C ASP A 179 -28.00 26.08 -16.70
N LYS A 180 -27.69 25.27 -17.72
CA LYS A 180 -28.60 24.99 -18.84
C LYS A 180 -29.89 24.27 -18.44
N ALA A 181 -29.91 23.63 -17.27
CA ALA A 181 -31.08 22.97 -16.69
C ALA A 181 -31.87 23.89 -15.74
N GLY A 182 -31.49 25.18 -15.63
CA GLY A 182 -32.10 26.16 -14.75
C GLY A 182 -31.70 26.00 -13.28
N GLN A 183 -30.63 25.27 -12.96
CA GLN A 183 -30.15 25.07 -11.60
C GLN A 183 -29.21 26.19 -11.17
N VAL A 184 -29.32 26.63 -9.92
CA VAL A 184 -28.45 27.70 -9.39
C VAL A 184 -27.01 27.21 -9.19
N ASN A 185 -26.05 27.92 -9.79
CA ASN A 185 -24.62 27.75 -9.57
C ASN A 185 -24.19 28.43 -8.26
N VAL A 186 -23.38 27.76 -7.45
CA VAL A 186 -22.93 28.24 -6.14
C VAL A 186 -21.45 27.94 -5.90
N TRP A 187 -20.84 28.70 -4.99
CA TRP A 187 -19.56 28.35 -4.41
C TRP A 187 -19.73 27.50 -3.16
N GLY A 188 -18.80 26.56 -2.94
CA GLY A 188 -18.75 25.80 -1.68
C GLY A 188 -18.59 26.69 -0.44
N PHE A 189 -18.02 27.88 -0.64
CA PHE A 189 -17.79 28.91 0.38
C PHE A 189 -18.97 29.87 0.61
N ASP A 190 -20.01 29.85 -0.24
CA ASP A 190 -21.21 30.67 -0.03
C ASP A 190 -21.84 30.29 1.34
N GLU A 191 -22.25 31.28 2.13
CA GLU A 191 -23.02 31.00 3.35
C GLU A 191 -24.47 30.66 2.97
N ARG A 192 -25.03 29.66 3.65
CA ARG A 192 -26.25 28.94 3.23
C ARG A 192 -27.26 28.79 4.36
N GLY A 193 -27.44 29.82 5.19
CA GLY A 193 -28.36 29.80 6.31
C GLY A 193 -29.80 29.51 5.88
N SER A 194 -30.32 30.20 4.87
CA SER A 194 -31.71 29.99 4.43
C SER A 194 -31.91 28.65 3.72
N PHE A 195 -30.88 28.14 3.04
CA PHE A 195 -30.90 26.79 2.50
C PHE A 195 -31.00 25.72 3.61
N ASN A 196 -30.28 25.91 4.72
CA ASN A 196 -30.42 25.04 5.89
C ASN A 196 -31.82 25.15 6.51
N ALA A 197 -32.42 26.35 6.52
CA ALA A 197 -33.79 26.57 6.97
C ALA A 197 -34.82 25.76 6.17
N VAL A 198 -34.73 25.84 4.83
CA VAL A 198 -35.54 25.04 3.90
C VAL A 198 -35.29 23.56 4.14
N CYS A 199 -34.04 23.12 4.25
CA CYS A 199 -33.73 21.72 4.52
C CYS A 199 -34.29 21.26 5.87
N GLY A 200 -34.23 22.08 6.91
CA GLY A 200 -34.81 21.81 8.23
C GLY A 200 -36.33 21.62 8.14
N TYR A 201 -37.02 22.55 7.48
CA TYR A 201 -38.46 22.47 7.24
C TYR A 201 -38.87 21.21 6.46
N LEU A 202 -38.16 20.92 5.35
CA LEU A 202 -38.40 19.71 4.55
C LEU A 202 -38.18 18.42 5.36
N ARG A 203 -37.18 18.39 6.25
CA ARG A 203 -36.99 17.27 7.18
C ARG A 203 -38.15 17.14 8.16
N GLY A 204 -38.71 18.25 8.65
CA GLY A 204 -39.92 18.27 9.45
C GLY A 204 -41.14 17.70 8.74
N LEU A 205 -41.24 17.87 7.41
CA LEU A 205 -42.28 17.23 6.60
C LEU A 205 -42.06 15.71 6.38
N GLY A 206 -40.86 15.20 6.68
CA GLY A 206 -40.50 13.79 6.51
C GLY A 206 -39.47 13.51 5.40
N VAL A 207 -38.91 14.53 4.76
CA VAL A 207 -37.87 14.33 3.74
C VAL A 207 -36.55 13.86 4.37
N ARG A 208 -35.86 12.89 3.76
CA ARG A 208 -34.52 12.44 4.17
C ARG A 208 -33.57 12.33 2.98
N TRP A 209 -32.28 12.49 3.24
CA TRP A 209 -31.19 12.41 2.26
C TRP A 209 -30.05 11.56 2.82
N TYR A 210 -30.06 10.27 2.52
CA TYR A 210 -29.12 9.30 3.07
C TYR A 210 -27.87 9.09 2.21
N LEU A 211 -27.98 9.23 0.88
CA LEU A 211 -26.85 9.23 -0.06
C LEU A 211 -27.09 10.23 -1.20
N PRO A 212 -26.09 10.50 -2.07
CA PRO A 212 -26.27 11.30 -3.28
C PRO A 212 -27.34 10.74 -4.25
N GLY A 213 -28.08 11.63 -4.91
CA GLY A 213 -29.04 11.27 -5.95
C GLY A 213 -30.35 10.68 -5.41
N GLU A 214 -31.23 10.29 -6.34
CA GLU A 214 -32.62 9.87 -6.02
C GLU A 214 -32.69 8.61 -5.14
N LEU A 215 -31.74 7.68 -5.28
CA LEU A 215 -31.68 6.49 -4.43
C LEU A 215 -31.53 6.84 -2.95
N GLY A 216 -30.92 7.98 -2.62
CA GLY A 216 -30.75 8.45 -1.24
C GLY A 216 -31.95 9.16 -0.66
N GLU A 217 -32.97 9.48 -1.47
CA GLU A 217 -34.08 10.30 -1.04
C GLU A 217 -35.19 9.47 -0.40
N ILE A 218 -35.77 10.01 0.68
CA ILE A 218 -37.08 9.62 1.18
C ILE A 218 -37.97 10.84 1.04
N VAL A 219 -39.06 10.71 0.26
CA VAL A 219 -40.01 11.80 0.03
C VAL A 219 -41.41 11.33 0.41
N PRO A 220 -42.06 11.93 1.41
CA PRO A 220 -43.42 11.61 1.78
C PRO A 220 -44.38 12.04 0.67
N ARG A 221 -45.52 11.35 0.52
CA ARG A 221 -46.57 11.73 -0.44
C ARG A 221 -47.76 12.31 0.31
N GLN A 222 -48.03 13.59 0.12
CA GLN A 222 -49.11 14.30 0.79
C GLN A 222 -49.71 15.34 -0.16
N LYS A 223 -51.00 15.24 -0.48
CA LYS A 223 -51.68 16.23 -1.34
C LYS A 223 -51.98 17.55 -0.63
N THR A 224 -51.93 17.58 0.70
CA THR A 224 -52.24 18.77 1.50
C THR A 224 -51.12 19.02 2.49
N ILE A 225 -50.59 20.24 2.49
CA ILE A 225 -49.53 20.72 3.39
C ILE A 225 -50.06 22.00 4.04
N ARG A 226 -50.36 21.92 5.33
CA ARG A 226 -50.85 23.06 6.14
C ARG A 226 -49.74 24.09 6.35
N LEU A 227 -50.12 25.36 6.51
CA LEU A 227 -49.25 26.36 7.11
C LEU A 227 -49.06 25.99 8.59
N PRO A 228 -47.86 25.59 9.04
CA PRO A 228 -47.67 25.24 10.46
C PRO A 228 -47.66 26.49 11.33
N VAL A 229 -47.96 26.32 12.62
CA VAL A 229 -47.63 27.30 13.66
C VAL A 229 -46.25 26.93 14.22
N ILE A 230 -45.23 27.71 13.88
CA ILE A 230 -43.83 27.45 14.23
C ILE A 230 -43.09 28.76 14.53
N ASP A 231 -42.22 28.73 15.53
CA ASP A 231 -41.16 29.74 15.75
C ASP A 231 -39.95 29.02 16.33
N GLU A 232 -39.05 28.57 15.47
CA GLU A 232 -37.89 27.76 15.83
C GLU A 232 -36.62 28.40 15.30
N THR A 233 -35.61 28.54 16.16
CA THR A 233 -34.25 28.88 15.76
C THR A 233 -33.34 27.69 15.99
N VAL A 234 -32.71 27.20 14.93
CA VAL A 234 -31.82 26.03 14.97
C VAL A 234 -30.38 26.48 14.79
N GLN A 235 -29.52 26.04 15.71
CA GLN A 235 -28.09 26.31 15.67
C GLN A 235 -27.31 25.01 15.48
N PRO A 236 -26.28 24.99 14.62
CA PRO A 236 -25.36 23.86 14.53
C PRO A 236 -24.44 23.81 15.76
N ASP A 237 -24.03 22.61 16.17
CA ASP A 237 -23.13 22.41 17.31
C ASP A 237 -21.70 22.88 17.03
N PHE A 238 -21.31 22.88 15.76
CA PHE A 238 -19.97 23.25 15.32
C PHE A 238 -20.04 24.30 14.22
N PRO A 239 -19.34 25.44 14.33
CA PRO A 239 -19.25 26.40 13.23
C PRO A 239 -18.40 25.90 12.06
N LEU A 240 -17.49 24.93 12.29
CA LEU A 240 -16.74 24.23 11.25
C LEU A 240 -17.30 22.83 11.04
N ARG A 241 -17.84 22.55 9.87
CA ARG A 241 -18.40 21.24 9.51
C ARG A 241 -17.81 20.84 8.16
N THR A 242 -16.49 20.90 8.05
CA THR A 242 -15.80 20.70 6.78
C THR A 242 -15.65 19.21 6.55
N ILE A 243 -16.34 18.75 5.53
CA ILE A 243 -16.07 17.49 4.85
C ILE A 243 -15.66 17.96 3.46
N ASN A 244 -14.44 17.63 3.02
CA ASN A 244 -13.77 18.25 1.85
C ASN A 244 -14.43 17.96 0.47
N PHE A 245 -15.73 18.25 0.37
CA PHE A 245 -16.53 18.27 -0.85
C PHE A 245 -16.13 19.47 -1.71
N ARG A 246 -15.47 19.18 -2.82
CA ARG A 246 -15.23 20.14 -3.88
C ARG A 246 -16.44 20.13 -4.81
N LEU A 247 -17.32 21.11 -4.65
CA LEU A 247 -18.64 21.12 -5.33
C LEU A 247 -18.52 21.08 -6.87
N GLY A 248 -17.40 21.55 -7.43
CA GLY A 248 -17.12 21.49 -8.88
C GLY A 248 -16.45 20.20 -9.35
N VAL A 249 -16.17 19.23 -8.47
CA VAL A 249 -15.43 18.00 -8.78
C VAL A 249 -16.30 16.76 -8.72
N TYR A 250 -17.14 16.63 -7.69
CA TYR A 250 -17.85 15.37 -7.39
C TYR A 250 -19.25 15.28 -8.04
N GLY A 251 -19.60 16.21 -8.92
CA GLY A 251 -20.92 16.26 -9.56
C GLY A 251 -22.02 16.88 -8.67
N ARG A 252 -23.14 17.21 -9.32
CA ARG A 252 -24.23 17.99 -8.69
C ARG A 252 -24.92 17.24 -7.56
N ASP A 253 -25.17 15.94 -7.71
CA ASP A 253 -25.87 15.15 -6.70
C ASP A 253 -25.10 15.07 -5.38
N VAL A 254 -23.79 14.87 -5.46
CA VAL A 254 -22.91 14.86 -4.29
C VAL A 254 -22.85 16.27 -3.67
N ALA A 255 -22.73 17.32 -4.50
CA ALA A 255 -22.72 18.69 -4.03
C ALA A 255 -24.02 19.05 -3.27
N MET A 256 -25.19 18.71 -3.84
CA MET A 256 -26.49 18.95 -3.22
C MET A 256 -26.65 18.13 -1.93
N TRP A 257 -26.24 16.87 -1.93
CA TRP A 257 -26.29 16.02 -0.74
C TRP A 257 -25.45 16.61 0.40
N ALA A 258 -24.21 17.03 0.13
CA ALA A 258 -23.36 17.69 1.12
C ALA A 258 -24.02 18.94 1.72
N MET A 259 -24.63 19.79 0.87
CA MET A 259 -25.34 20.98 1.33
C MET A 259 -26.59 20.64 2.17
N ARG A 260 -27.37 19.62 1.78
CA ARG A 260 -28.57 19.16 2.52
C ARG A 260 -28.25 18.59 3.90
N LEU A 261 -27.07 17.97 4.04
CA LEU A 261 -26.54 17.52 5.34
C LEU A 261 -26.05 18.68 6.21
N GLY A 262 -25.94 19.89 5.65
CA GLY A 262 -25.50 21.08 6.36
C GLY A 262 -23.98 21.18 6.51
N VAL A 263 -23.22 20.49 5.65
CA VAL A 263 -21.75 20.64 5.56
C VAL A 263 -21.42 22.11 5.28
N ARG A 264 -20.39 22.62 5.97
CA ARG A 264 -19.97 24.02 5.90
C ARG A 264 -18.46 24.15 5.89
N GLN A 265 -17.95 24.77 4.83
CA GLN A 265 -16.55 25.13 4.66
C GLN A 265 -16.45 26.65 4.49
N PRO A 266 -16.12 27.40 5.56
CA PRO A 266 -15.87 28.84 5.43
C PRO A 266 -14.59 29.09 4.60
N TYR A 267 -14.60 30.16 3.80
CA TYR A 267 -13.41 30.65 3.11
C TYR A 267 -12.31 31.11 4.09
N GLY A 268 -11.09 31.31 3.58
CA GLY A 268 -10.03 32.01 4.31
C GLY A 268 -9.35 31.19 5.40
N ARG A 269 -9.47 29.85 5.38
CA ARG A 269 -8.87 28.98 6.39
C ARG A 269 -7.98 27.91 5.77
N GLN A 270 -6.72 27.89 6.18
CA GLN A 270 -5.80 26.78 5.93
C GLN A 270 -5.70 25.90 7.18
N ALA A 271 -6.00 24.62 7.03
CA ALA A 271 -5.83 23.65 8.11
C ALA A 271 -4.37 23.15 8.18
N ALA A 272 -3.82 22.73 7.03
CA ALA A 272 -2.53 22.05 6.92
C ALA A 272 -1.70 22.57 5.74
N HIS A 273 -0.46 22.09 5.62
CA HIS A 273 0.45 22.26 4.47
C HIS A 273 0.82 23.70 4.09
N GLY A 274 0.67 24.68 4.99
CA GLY A 274 0.92 26.08 4.62
C GLY A 274 2.39 26.38 4.26
N LEU A 275 3.36 25.79 4.96
CA LEU A 275 4.78 25.98 4.61
C LEU A 275 5.22 25.21 3.36
N ASP A 276 4.53 24.11 3.03
CA ASP A 276 4.71 23.41 1.75
C ASP A 276 4.36 24.34 0.59
N HIS A 277 3.21 25.00 0.64
CA HIS A 277 2.81 25.99 -0.37
C HIS A 277 3.80 27.16 -0.50
N MET A 278 4.42 27.60 0.60
CA MET A 278 5.42 28.67 0.56
C MET A 278 6.71 28.22 -0.14
N THR A 279 7.22 27.04 0.23
CA THR A 279 8.65 26.69 0.02
C THR A 279 8.91 25.67 -1.09
N HIS A 280 7.91 24.89 -1.51
CA HIS A 280 8.09 23.79 -2.46
C HIS A 280 7.96 24.26 -3.92
N ASN A 281 8.75 25.26 -4.28
CA ASN A 281 8.90 25.76 -5.63
C ASN A 281 10.39 25.83 -6.00
N THR A 282 10.70 25.77 -7.30
CA THR A 282 12.08 25.70 -7.81
C THR A 282 12.93 26.87 -7.32
N GLU A 283 12.40 28.10 -7.36
CA GLU A 283 13.14 29.30 -6.97
C GLU A 283 13.58 29.25 -5.49
N THR A 284 12.68 28.88 -4.59
CA THR A 284 13.01 28.78 -3.16
C THR A 284 14.01 27.66 -2.88
N LEU A 285 13.90 26.52 -3.56
CA LEU A 285 14.84 25.40 -3.40
C LEU A 285 16.26 25.78 -3.83
N GLU A 286 16.39 26.54 -4.91
CA GLU A 286 17.68 26.95 -5.48
C GLU A 286 18.31 28.13 -4.72
N ASN A 287 17.52 29.14 -4.36
CA ASN A 287 18.04 30.39 -3.81
C ASN A 287 18.05 30.45 -2.28
N HIS A 288 17.32 29.57 -1.60
CA HIS A 288 17.26 29.53 -0.13
C HIS A 288 17.54 28.13 0.45
N PRO A 289 18.65 27.46 0.07
CA PRO A 289 18.95 26.10 0.54
C PRO A 289 19.10 26.02 2.07
N GLU A 290 19.45 27.13 2.73
CA GLU A 290 19.61 27.21 4.19
C GLU A 290 18.31 27.08 4.98
N TRP A 291 17.16 27.32 4.33
CA TRP A 291 15.84 27.15 4.94
C TRP A 291 15.50 25.67 5.11
N PHE A 292 16.16 24.80 4.36
CA PHE A 292 15.90 23.37 4.36
C PHE A 292 16.78 22.63 5.37
N ALA A 293 16.26 21.50 5.85
CA ALA A 293 16.92 20.67 6.83
C ALA A 293 18.23 20.08 6.26
N LEU A 294 19.28 20.05 7.08
CA LEU A 294 20.54 19.39 6.78
C LEU A 294 20.44 17.92 7.19
N TYR A 295 20.62 16.99 6.26
CA TYR A 295 20.67 15.56 6.51
C TYR A 295 21.90 14.95 5.84
N GLY A 296 22.72 14.22 6.59
CA GLY A 296 23.93 13.59 6.07
C GLY A 296 24.90 14.57 5.40
N GLY A 297 24.94 15.82 5.89
CA GLY A 297 25.75 16.90 5.30
C GLY A 297 25.16 17.55 4.04
N LYS A 298 23.91 17.24 3.65
CA LYS A 298 23.24 17.84 2.47
C LYS A 298 21.92 18.49 2.85
N ARG A 299 21.60 19.64 2.24
CA ARG A 299 20.31 20.32 2.39
C ARG A 299 19.22 19.57 1.63
N ASP A 300 18.05 19.41 2.24
CA ASP A 300 16.90 18.73 1.63
C ASP A 300 16.20 19.64 0.60
N THR A 301 16.83 19.83 -0.56
CA THR A 301 16.45 20.83 -1.59
C THR A 301 16.16 20.20 -2.95
N GLN A 302 15.84 18.89 -2.98
CA GLN A 302 15.74 18.15 -4.23
C GLN A 302 14.52 18.61 -5.05
N PRO A 303 14.71 19.12 -6.29
CA PRO A 303 13.61 19.45 -7.17
C PRO A 303 12.80 18.21 -7.53
N GLY A 304 11.47 18.33 -7.59
CA GLY A 304 10.57 17.21 -7.92
C GLY A 304 10.41 16.16 -6.81
N LYS A 305 11.18 16.24 -5.70
CA LYS A 305 10.88 15.48 -4.48
C LYS A 305 9.57 16.00 -3.93
N ARG A 306 8.65 15.07 -3.59
CA ARG A 306 7.29 15.42 -3.13
C ARG A 306 7.32 16.38 -1.93
N LEU A 307 8.26 16.18 -1.00
CA LEU A 307 8.35 16.93 0.26
C LEU A 307 9.83 17.12 0.68
N ASN A 308 10.25 18.37 0.77
CA ASN A 308 11.54 18.87 1.24
C ASN A 308 11.37 19.45 2.66
N GLN A 309 12.06 18.91 3.65
CA GLN A 309 11.85 19.29 5.05
C GLN A 309 12.62 20.56 5.44
N LEU A 310 12.08 21.34 6.38
CA LEU A 310 12.58 22.67 6.75
C LEU A 310 13.40 22.68 8.04
N CYS A 311 14.24 23.71 8.19
CA CYS A 311 15.02 24.00 9.39
C CYS A 311 14.34 25.12 10.22
N TYR A 312 13.51 24.75 11.19
CA TYR A 312 12.80 25.72 12.06
C TYR A 312 13.69 26.53 13.02
N SER A 313 15.00 26.27 13.04
CA SER A 313 15.98 27.14 13.73
C SER A 313 16.57 28.22 12.82
N ASN A 314 16.26 28.22 11.52
CA ASN A 314 16.72 29.23 10.59
C ASN A 314 15.94 30.54 10.80
N GLU A 315 16.65 31.62 11.10
CA GLU A 315 16.05 32.93 11.39
C GLU A 315 15.43 33.59 10.15
N GLU A 316 16.05 33.45 8.98
CA GLU A 316 15.51 33.98 7.73
C GLU A 316 14.19 33.29 7.36
N LEU A 317 14.12 31.97 7.47
CA LEU A 317 12.88 31.21 7.27
C LEU A 317 11.77 31.71 8.22
N PHE A 318 12.10 31.98 9.48
CA PHE A 318 11.15 32.54 10.45
C PHE A 318 10.60 33.89 9.97
N GLN A 319 11.48 34.83 9.60
CA GLN A 319 11.06 36.16 9.14
C GLN A 319 10.24 36.08 7.85
N GLN A 320 10.64 35.22 6.92
CA GLN A 320 9.93 35.02 5.65
C GLN A 320 8.58 34.33 5.85
N THR A 321 8.48 33.40 6.80
CA THR A 321 7.18 32.81 7.19
C THR A 321 6.24 33.87 7.72
N VAL A 322 6.70 34.77 8.59
CA VAL A 322 5.89 35.88 9.10
C VAL A 322 5.40 36.77 7.95
N ARG A 323 6.27 37.13 7.01
CA ARG A 323 5.89 37.95 5.85
C ARG A 323 4.90 37.24 4.93
N TYR A 324 5.11 35.98 4.62
CA TYR A 324 4.23 35.16 3.79
C TYR A 324 2.83 35.02 4.42
N VAL A 325 2.77 34.83 5.73
CA VAL A 325 1.52 34.78 6.48
C VAL A 325 0.79 36.12 6.41
N ARG A 326 1.48 37.23 6.67
CA ARG A 326 0.89 38.58 6.60
C ARG A 326 0.36 38.87 5.19
N ALA A 327 1.14 38.57 4.15
CA ALA A 327 0.72 38.77 2.75
C ALA A 327 -0.58 38.03 2.40
N GLN A 328 -0.79 36.82 2.94
CA GLN A 328 -2.04 36.09 2.74
C GLN A 328 -3.22 36.70 3.49
N PHE A 329 -3.01 37.25 4.69
CA PHE A 329 -4.04 38.00 5.41
C PHE A 329 -4.40 39.30 4.70
N ASP A 330 -3.39 40.03 4.23
CA ASP A 330 -3.55 41.34 3.59
C ASP A 330 -4.21 41.22 2.22
N HIS A 331 -3.78 40.25 1.41
CA HIS A 331 -4.24 40.13 0.02
C HIS A 331 -5.49 39.26 -0.13
N PHE A 332 -5.51 38.07 0.47
CA PHE A 332 -6.59 37.10 0.29
C PHE A 332 -7.66 37.15 1.38
N ASP A 333 -7.58 38.11 2.31
CA ASP A 333 -8.49 38.26 3.47
C ASP A 333 -8.69 36.94 4.23
N MET A 334 -7.57 36.24 4.48
CA MET A 334 -7.61 34.99 5.23
C MET A 334 -7.88 35.22 6.72
N ASP A 335 -8.64 34.32 7.35
CA ASP A 335 -8.83 34.28 8.80
C ASP A 335 -7.71 33.52 9.50
N VAL A 336 -7.26 32.43 8.85
CA VAL A 336 -6.32 31.48 9.43
C VAL A 336 -5.35 30.98 8.36
N VAL A 337 -4.06 31.20 8.59
CA VAL A 337 -2.97 30.67 7.75
C VAL A 337 -2.25 29.57 8.52
N SER A 338 -1.97 28.46 7.83
CA SER A 338 -1.23 27.35 8.41
C SER A 338 0.26 27.59 8.33
N VAL A 339 0.97 27.27 9.41
CA VAL A 339 2.44 27.22 9.42
C VAL A 339 2.92 25.81 9.73
N MET A 340 2.07 24.82 9.41
CA MET A 340 2.40 23.43 9.60
C MET A 340 3.64 23.06 8.79
N PRO A 341 4.56 22.27 9.39
CA PRO A 341 5.62 21.62 8.64
C PRO A 341 5.14 20.94 7.36
N PRO A 342 5.98 20.87 6.31
CA PRO A 342 5.72 19.97 5.19
C PRO A 342 5.38 18.57 5.71
N ASP A 343 4.48 17.89 4.99
CA ASP A 343 3.97 16.59 5.41
C ASP A 343 5.13 15.58 5.63
N GLY A 344 4.93 14.55 6.45
CA GLY A 344 5.96 13.52 6.68
C GLY A 344 7.26 14.01 7.35
N TYR A 345 7.23 15.03 8.21
CA TYR A 345 8.39 15.47 9.00
C TYR A 345 8.77 14.44 10.08
N THR A 346 9.78 13.61 9.80
CA THR A 346 10.17 12.46 10.64
C THR A 346 11.58 12.55 11.25
N ALA A 347 12.38 13.52 10.85
CA ALA A 347 13.74 13.73 11.36
C ALA A 347 13.97 15.22 11.64
N ILE A 348 14.73 15.52 12.70
CA ILE A 348 15.18 16.89 12.97
C ILE A 348 16.40 17.24 12.10
N CYS A 349 16.47 18.49 11.64
CA CYS A 349 17.64 19.02 10.94
C CYS A 349 18.94 18.79 11.75
N GLN A 350 20.02 18.38 11.10
CA GLN A 350 21.31 18.04 11.73
C GLN A 350 22.30 19.22 11.80
N CYS A 351 21.84 20.46 11.56
CA CYS A 351 22.70 21.63 11.71
C CYS A 351 22.96 21.95 13.19
N GLU A 352 24.02 22.71 13.47
CA GLU A 352 24.44 23.06 14.84
C GLU A 352 23.34 23.76 15.65
N HIS A 353 22.49 24.57 15.01
CA HIS A 353 21.39 25.27 15.67
C HIS A 353 20.22 24.36 16.10
N CYS A 354 20.16 23.14 15.56
CA CYS A 354 19.11 22.16 15.84
C CYS A 354 19.56 21.05 16.81
N ALA A 355 20.87 20.95 17.06
CA ALA A 355 21.44 19.93 17.93
C ALA A 355 20.79 19.98 19.33
N GLY A 356 20.22 18.86 19.77
CA GLY A 356 19.62 18.70 21.10
C GLY A 356 18.28 19.41 21.31
N LYS A 357 17.62 19.86 20.23
CA LYS A 357 16.26 20.46 20.32
C LYS A 357 15.14 19.44 20.21
N ASP A 358 15.44 18.21 19.81
CA ASP A 358 14.52 17.08 19.90
C ASP A 358 14.48 16.51 21.32
N THR A 359 13.40 15.79 21.63
CA THR A 359 13.13 15.15 22.91
C THR A 359 12.77 13.68 22.68
N PRO A 360 13.71 12.86 22.16
CA PRO A 360 13.43 11.49 21.73
C PRO A 360 12.85 10.59 22.84
N GLU A 361 13.14 10.88 24.10
CA GLU A 361 12.60 10.21 25.29
C GLU A 361 11.06 10.28 25.41
N ARG A 362 10.42 11.24 24.74
CA ARG A 362 8.95 11.40 24.69
C ARG A 362 8.28 10.48 23.66
N GLY A 363 9.07 9.64 22.99
CA GLY A 363 8.64 8.73 21.94
C GLY A 363 8.28 9.45 20.65
N TYR A 364 7.93 8.69 19.61
CA TYR A 364 7.72 9.22 18.25
C TYR A 364 6.78 10.43 18.23
N ARG A 365 5.62 10.35 18.91
CA ARG A 365 4.56 11.37 18.85
C ARG A 365 4.89 12.68 19.58
N GLY A 366 5.92 12.71 20.42
CA GLY A 366 6.36 13.89 21.17
C GLY A 366 7.77 14.37 20.82
N ALA A 367 8.53 13.60 20.03
CA ALA A 367 9.94 13.82 19.79
C ALA A 367 10.30 15.24 19.30
N PHE A 368 9.42 15.88 18.52
CA PHE A 368 9.65 17.24 18.00
C PHE A 368 8.59 18.24 18.47
N SER A 369 7.81 17.90 19.50
CA SER A 369 6.72 18.77 19.96
C SER A 369 7.22 20.13 20.43
N ASP A 370 8.23 20.19 21.29
CA ASP A 370 8.77 21.47 21.73
C ASP A 370 9.37 22.26 20.55
N TYR A 371 10.13 21.59 19.70
CA TYR A 371 10.80 22.21 18.56
C TYR A 371 9.83 22.87 17.55
N VAL A 372 8.81 22.12 17.13
CA VAL A 372 7.84 22.62 16.14
C VAL A 372 6.93 23.66 16.76
N TRP A 373 6.36 23.38 17.95
CA TRP A 373 5.40 24.30 18.56
C TRP A 373 6.04 25.59 19.04
N GLU A 374 7.34 25.61 19.39
CA GLU A 374 8.07 26.85 19.67
C GLU A 374 8.13 27.76 18.44
N PHE A 375 8.44 27.21 17.26
CA PHE A 375 8.43 27.96 16.00
C PHE A 375 7.03 28.53 15.71
N VAL A 376 5.99 27.69 15.80
CA VAL A 376 4.59 28.13 15.59
C VAL A 376 4.22 29.26 16.55
N ASN A 377 4.52 29.08 17.84
CA ASN A 377 4.21 30.05 18.88
C ASN A 377 4.93 31.38 18.66
N ARG A 378 6.18 31.31 18.20
CA ARG A 378 7.00 32.48 17.85
C ARG A 378 6.41 33.23 16.65
N VAL A 379 5.99 32.53 15.59
CA VAL A 379 5.36 33.14 14.41
C VAL A 379 4.04 33.80 14.81
N ALA A 380 3.22 33.12 15.61
CA ALA A 380 1.95 33.65 16.10
C ALA A 380 2.12 34.93 16.90
N ARG A 381 3.10 34.97 17.82
CA ARG A 381 3.45 36.17 18.60
C ARG A 381 3.79 37.36 17.72
N GLU A 382 4.62 37.12 16.71
CA GLU A 382 5.09 38.18 15.82
C GLU A 382 3.98 38.69 14.90
N VAL A 383 3.23 37.79 14.28
CA VAL A 383 2.10 38.15 13.41
C VAL A 383 1.03 38.96 14.16
N ARG A 384 0.75 38.59 15.41
CA ARG A 384 -0.27 39.25 16.24
C ARG A 384 -0.03 40.75 16.44
N LYS A 385 1.22 41.21 16.35
CA LYS A 385 1.58 42.63 16.49
C LYS A 385 0.88 43.51 15.44
N THR A 386 0.63 42.97 14.24
CA THR A 386 -0.02 43.69 13.14
C THR A 386 -1.40 43.13 12.80
N HIS A 387 -1.65 41.85 13.12
CA HIS A 387 -2.91 41.15 12.82
C HIS A 387 -3.49 40.49 14.08
N PRO A 388 -3.96 41.28 15.07
CA PRO A 388 -4.41 40.74 16.36
C PRO A 388 -5.64 39.83 16.24
N ASP A 389 -6.47 40.01 15.21
CA ASP A 389 -7.71 39.27 14.99
C ASP A 389 -7.55 38.02 14.09
N ARG A 390 -6.36 37.81 13.52
CA ARG A 390 -6.06 36.67 12.64
C ARG A 390 -5.33 35.56 13.40
N LYS A 391 -5.48 34.32 12.94
CA LYS A 391 -4.92 33.14 13.63
C LYS A 391 -3.87 32.39 12.82
N ILE A 392 -2.94 31.80 13.53
CA ILE A 392 -1.98 30.85 13.00
C ILE A 392 -2.45 29.44 13.34
N SER A 393 -2.62 28.57 12.35
CA SER A 393 -2.93 27.16 12.60
C SER A 393 -1.69 26.29 12.50
N ASN A 394 -1.68 25.23 13.31
CA ASN A 394 -0.78 24.11 13.14
C ASN A 394 -1.49 22.81 13.52
N CYS A 395 -1.18 21.75 12.79
CA CYS A 395 -1.64 20.41 13.11
C CYS A 395 -0.77 19.79 14.20
N ALA A 396 -1.39 19.23 15.25
CA ALA A 396 -0.76 18.24 16.10
C ALA A 396 -0.71 16.91 15.34
N TYR A 397 0.42 16.63 14.69
CA TYR A 397 0.57 15.54 13.73
C TYR A 397 1.96 14.89 13.78
N GLY A 398 2.00 13.60 13.47
CA GLY A 398 3.25 12.84 13.37
C GLY A 398 4.11 12.97 14.64
N THR A 399 5.32 13.51 14.47
CA THR A 399 6.35 13.62 15.51
C THR A 399 6.15 14.75 16.53
N TYR A 400 5.16 15.63 16.29
CA TYR A 400 4.83 16.78 17.14
C TYR A 400 3.33 16.78 17.51
N THR A 401 2.78 15.57 17.72
CA THR A 401 1.37 15.35 18.07
C THR A 401 1.08 15.66 19.53
N GLN A 402 2.00 15.34 20.43
CA GLN A 402 1.83 15.65 21.85
C GLN A 402 1.99 17.16 22.09
N PRO A 403 1.34 17.74 23.11
CA PRO A 403 1.58 19.13 23.45
C PRO A 403 3.04 19.41 23.86
N PRO A 404 3.58 20.61 23.59
CA PRO A 404 4.91 21.01 24.07
C PRO A 404 4.95 21.08 25.60
N GLU A 405 6.09 20.69 26.18
CA GLU A 405 6.35 20.75 27.62
C GLU A 405 6.97 22.09 28.02
N LYS A 406 7.82 22.67 27.15
CA LYS A 406 8.51 23.96 27.40
C LYS A 406 7.62 25.19 27.20
N ILE A 407 6.38 24.99 26.77
CA ILE A 407 5.40 26.07 26.55
C ILE A 407 4.21 25.83 27.48
N ASP A 408 4.08 26.62 28.54
CA ASP A 408 2.98 26.49 29.49
C ASP A 408 1.61 26.79 28.85
N ARG A 409 1.54 27.88 28.07
CA ARG A 409 0.38 28.26 27.25
C ARG A 409 0.83 28.81 25.90
N LEU A 410 0.10 28.44 24.85
CA LEU A 410 0.30 28.99 23.51
C LEU A 410 -0.20 30.43 23.42
N GLU A 411 0.33 31.19 22.46
CA GLU A 411 -0.18 32.51 22.09
C GLU A 411 -1.68 32.42 21.74
N PRO A 412 -2.50 33.41 22.13
CA PRO A 412 -3.95 33.32 22.02
C PRO A 412 -4.47 33.32 20.58
N ASN A 413 -3.63 33.65 19.60
CA ASN A 413 -3.95 33.53 18.17
C ASN A 413 -3.46 32.21 17.54
N VAL A 414 -3.01 31.22 18.33
CA VAL A 414 -2.70 29.87 17.83
C VAL A 414 -3.96 29.00 17.82
N GLN A 415 -4.30 28.45 16.66
CA GLN A 415 -5.36 27.46 16.46
C GLN A 415 -4.76 26.06 16.37
N VAL A 416 -4.98 25.25 17.41
CA VAL A 416 -4.57 23.84 17.42
C VAL A 416 -5.57 22.99 16.61
N ILE A 417 -5.04 22.17 15.71
CA ILE A 417 -5.80 21.18 14.94
C ILE A 417 -5.24 19.79 15.26
N ILE A 418 -6.02 18.89 15.84
CA ILE A 418 -5.56 17.54 16.21
C ILE A 418 -5.84 16.58 15.06
N VAL A 419 -4.80 16.05 14.43
CA VAL A 419 -4.95 15.07 13.35
C VAL A 419 -5.18 13.69 13.94
N GLY A 420 -6.35 13.11 13.64
CA GLY A 420 -6.80 11.89 14.25
C GLY A 420 -7.22 12.05 15.71
N GLY A 421 -7.78 13.21 16.06
CA GLY A 421 -8.25 13.51 17.41
C GLY A 421 -9.46 12.68 17.85
N ARG A 422 -10.12 11.98 16.93
CA ARG A 422 -11.26 11.10 17.17
C ARG A 422 -11.08 9.70 16.62
N ARG A 423 -10.47 9.55 15.43
CA ARG A 423 -10.25 8.28 14.69
C ARG A 423 -11.30 7.23 15.01
N PRO A 424 -12.53 7.33 14.47
CA PRO A 424 -13.63 6.44 14.85
C PRO A 424 -13.35 4.94 14.62
N THR A 425 -12.36 4.58 13.79
CA THR A 425 -11.90 3.19 13.61
C THR A 425 -10.80 2.75 14.59
N SER A 426 -10.26 3.66 15.43
CA SER A 426 -9.27 3.34 16.47
C SER A 426 -9.85 2.40 17.52
N ALA A 427 -9.03 1.48 18.03
CA ALA A 427 -9.39 0.64 19.18
C ALA A 427 -9.20 1.40 20.51
N ASP A 428 -8.29 2.37 20.56
CA ASP A 428 -7.97 3.14 21.77
C ASP A 428 -8.61 4.54 21.70
N ARG A 429 -9.78 4.68 22.33
CA ARG A 429 -10.50 5.97 22.44
C ARG A 429 -10.03 6.80 23.64
N GLU A 430 -9.47 6.16 24.65
CA GLU A 430 -9.07 6.83 25.89
C GLU A 430 -7.80 7.64 25.69
N GLU A 431 -6.82 7.11 24.96
CA GLU A 431 -5.63 7.88 24.55
C GLU A 431 -6.04 9.16 23.79
N LEU A 432 -7.07 9.08 22.93
CA LEU A 432 -7.56 10.23 22.18
C LEU A 432 -8.26 11.25 23.08
N ARG A 433 -9.00 10.83 24.10
CA ARG A 433 -9.58 11.75 25.12
C ARG A 433 -8.47 12.48 25.87
N GLN A 434 -7.49 11.75 26.37
CA GLN A 434 -6.36 12.33 27.11
C GLN A 434 -5.57 13.31 26.26
N LEU A 435 -5.37 13.00 24.97
CA LEU A 435 -4.72 13.91 24.03
C LEU A 435 -5.51 15.20 23.85
N ARG A 436 -6.84 15.13 23.69
CA ARG A 436 -7.70 16.32 23.57
C ARG A 436 -7.64 17.17 24.85
N ASP A 437 -7.76 16.53 26.01
CA ASP A 437 -7.71 17.23 27.31
C ASP A 437 -6.36 17.92 27.55
N ALA A 438 -5.26 17.27 27.16
CA ALA A 438 -3.92 17.84 27.26
C ALA A 438 -3.77 19.07 26.35
N TRP A 439 -4.33 19.03 25.14
CA TRP A 439 -4.33 20.17 24.23
C TRP A 439 -5.21 21.32 24.72
N VAL A 440 -6.43 21.04 25.21
CA VAL A 440 -7.35 22.05 25.76
C VAL A 440 -6.69 22.86 26.89
N LYS A 441 -5.82 22.25 27.70
CA LYS A 441 -5.07 22.95 28.75
C LYS A 441 -4.02 23.95 28.22
N LYS A 442 -3.54 23.78 26.98
CA LYS A 442 -2.46 24.59 26.40
C LYS A 442 -2.96 25.75 25.51
N THR A 443 -4.18 25.67 24.97
CA THR A 443 -4.73 26.64 24.01
C THR A 443 -5.84 27.50 24.62
N ALA A 444 -5.92 28.77 24.21
CA ALA A 444 -7.07 29.65 24.52
C ALA A 444 -8.24 29.49 23.52
N ASN A 445 -8.01 28.78 22.41
CA ASN A 445 -9.00 28.54 21.37
C ASN A 445 -9.59 27.13 21.47
N PRO A 446 -10.88 26.93 21.17
CA PRO A 446 -11.43 25.58 20.97
C PRO A 446 -10.59 24.82 19.92
N ILE A 447 -10.30 23.56 20.20
CA ILE A 447 -9.53 22.71 19.28
C ILE A 447 -10.32 22.46 17.98
N ILE A 448 -9.64 22.08 16.92
CA ILE A 448 -10.26 21.53 15.71
C ILE A 448 -9.80 20.09 15.57
N ILE A 449 -10.65 19.21 15.05
CA ILE A 449 -10.28 17.83 14.75
C ILE A 449 -10.09 17.70 13.25
N PHE A 450 -8.98 17.11 12.83
CA PHE A 450 -8.75 16.75 11.44
C PHE A 450 -8.79 15.24 11.30
N GLU A 451 -9.68 14.71 10.46
CA GLU A 451 -9.79 13.26 10.23
C GLU A 451 -9.51 12.90 8.78
N ASN A 452 -9.09 11.65 8.58
CA ASN A 452 -8.98 11.05 7.25
C ASN A 452 -9.94 9.87 7.23
N TYR A 453 -11.09 9.96 6.55
CA TYR A 453 -11.97 8.84 6.20
C TYR A 453 -13.12 9.40 5.32
N PRO A 454 -13.78 8.59 4.46
CA PRO A 454 -13.66 7.14 4.29
C PRO A 454 -12.35 6.72 3.60
N PHE A 455 -11.92 5.47 3.79
CA PHE A 455 -10.64 4.88 3.34
C PHE A 455 -10.72 4.01 2.06
N THR A 456 -11.89 3.93 1.42
CA THR A 456 -12.14 3.01 0.29
C THR A 456 -11.28 3.31 -0.94
N GLY A 457 -11.01 4.59 -1.24
CA GLY A 457 -10.03 4.99 -2.27
C GLY A 457 -8.59 4.57 -1.97
N ARG A 458 -8.32 3.95 -0.81
CA ARG A 458 -7.04 3.33 -0.42
C ARG A 458 -7.16 1.81 -0.24
N GLY A 459 -8.22 1.17 -0.76
CA GLY A 459 -8.42 -0.28 -0.71
C GLY A 459 -9.03 -0.82 0.58
N PHE A 460 -9.62 0.03 1.43
CA PHE A 460 -10.32 -0.44 2.62
C PHE A 460 -11.64 -1.13 2.25
N TYR A 461 -11.82 -2.39 2.67
CA TYR A 461 -12.97 -3.23 2.30
C TYR A 461 -13.74 -3.83 3.49
N LEU A 462 -13.27 -3.61 4.73
CA LEU A 462 -13.93 -4.14 5.91
C LEU A 462 -15.23 -3.35 6.18
N PRO A 463 -16.35 -4.02 6.53
CA PRO A 463 -17.63 -3.36 6.75
C PRO A 463 -17.68 -2.68 8.13
N ALA A 464 -16.85 -1.66 8.36
CA ALA A 464 -16.84 -0.91 9.62
C ALA A 464 -18.03 0.08 9.71
N PHE A 465 -19.26 -0.44 9.71
CA PHE A 465 -20.50 0.30 9.90
C PHE A 465 -20.68 0.63 11.38
N ILE A 466 -20.17 1.79 11.80
CA ILE A 466 -19.97 2.14 13.22
C ILE A 466 -20.80 3.38 13.66
N PRO A 467 -22.13 3.40 13.48
CA PRO A 467 -22.93 4.61 13.70
C PRO A 467 -22.82 5.10 15.15
N HIS A 468 -22.87 4.20 16.14
CA HIS A 468 -22.81 4.55 17.57
C HIS A 468 -21.46 5.17 17.93
N VAL A 469 -20.35 4.59 17.45
CA VAL A 469 -19.01 5.14 17.67
C VAL A 469 -18.88 6.53 17.06
N LEU A 470 -19.42 6.75 15.84
CA LEU A 470 -19.45 8.09 15.25
C LEU A 470 -20.23 9.08 16.11
N GLY A 471 -21.44 8.71 16.54
CA GLY A 471 -22.30 9.58 17.34
C GLY A 471 -21.71 9.93 18.69
N GLU A 472 -21.34 8.94 19.48
CA GLU A 472 -20.73 9.13 20.80
C GLU A 472 -19.45 9.99 20.71
N SER A 473 -18.57 9.66 19.76
CA SER A 473 -17.28 10.33 19.66
C SER A 473 -17.42 11.79 19.19
N ILE A 474 -18.46 12.13 18.42
CA ILE A 474 -18.76 13.52 18.05
C ILE A 474 -19.38 14.25 19.24
N ASN A 475 -20.33 13.64 19.96
CA ASN A 475 -20.94 14.21 21.17
C ASN A 475 -19.90 14.54 22.25
N GLU A 476 -18.89 13.70 22.42
CA GLU A 476 -17.75 13.96 23.34
C GLU A 476 -16.97 15.24 23.01
N THR A 477 -17.06 15.75 21.78
CA THR A 477 -16.31 16.93 21.33
C THR A 477 -17.13 18.22 21.35
N LYS A 478 -18.45 18.12 21.56
CA LYS A 478 -19.37 19.27 21.64
C LYS A 478 -19.04 20.11 22.87
N GLY A 479 -18.73 21.39 22.64
CA GLY A 479 -18.36 22.36 23.68
C GLY A 479 -16.85 22.50 23.91
N ILE A 480 -16.01 21.60 23.38
CA ILE A 480 -14.54 21.72 23.43
C ILE A 480 -13.92 21.98 22.04
N SER A 481 -14.60 21.54 20.98
CA SER A 481 -14.13 21.67 19.60
C SER A 481 -14.89 22.75 18.83
N LYS A 482 -14.21 23.42 17.90
CA LYS A 482 -14.83 24.29 16.88
C LYS A 482 -15.48 23.48 15.74
N GLY A 483 -15.20 22.17 15.69
CA GLY A 483 -15.69 21.24 14.69
C GLY A 483 -14.58 20.46 14.01
N GLU A 484 -14.89 19.94 12.83
CA GLU A 484 -13.98 19.02 12.13
C GLU A 484 -13.66 19.49 10.69
N ASP A 485 -12.47 19.10 10.25
CA ASP A 485 -12.02 19.13 8.86
C ASP A 485 -11.66 17.70 8.43
N ILE A 486 -12.53 17.10 7.63
CA ILE A 486 -12.42 15.69 7.23
C ILE A 486 -11.92 15.64 5.79
N TRP A 487 -10.73 15.08 5.62
CA TRP A 487 -10.21 14.74 4.31
C TRP A 487 -10.71 13.37 3.86
N LEU A 488 -11.16 13.33 2.61
CA LEU A 488 -11.89 12.21 2.04
C LEU A 488 -10.99 11.47 1.05
N THR A 489 -10.78 10.15 1.24
CA THR A 489 -10.25 9.27 0.18
C THR A 489 -11.40 8.61 -0.57
N MET A 490 -12.30 9.44 -1.11
CA MET A 490 -13.56 8.95 -1.66
C MET A 490 -13.40 8.36 -3.05
N ASP A 491 -14.15 7.28 -3.22
CA ASP A 491 -14.75 6.84 -4.47
C ASP A 491 -16.28 6.87 -4.28
N PHE A 492 -17.00 7.55 -5.17
CA PHE A 492 -18.47 7.58 -5.19
C PHE A 492 -19.04 6.57 -6.20
N GLY A 493 -18.18 5.76 -6.82
CA GLY A 493 -18.56 4.65 -7.66
C GLY A 493 -19.27 3.54 -6.90
N GLU A 494 -19.89 2.64 -7.66
CA GLU A 494 -20.79 1.60 -7.15
C GLU A 494 -20.13 0.68 -6.11
N ASN A 495 -18.82 0.43 -6.23
CA ASN A 495 -18.07 -0.48 -5.35
C ASN A 495 -17.72 0.11 -3.97
N ALA A 496 -17.83 1.43 -3.80
CA ALA A 496 -17.44 2.12 -2.57
C ALA A 496 -18.60 2.87 -1.90
N ILE A 497 -19.60 3.29 -2.69
CA ILE A 497 -20.69 4.14 -2.19
C ILE A 497 -21.54 3.45 -1.13
N GLY A 498 -21.71 2.13 -1.18
CA GLY A 498 -22.44 1.35 -0.17
C GLY A 498 -21.92 1.53 1.25
N TYR A 499 -20.63 1.84 1.41
CA TYR A 499 -19.99 2.12 2.69
C TYR A 499 -19.76 3.61 2.94
N ASN A 500 -19.28 4.35 1.94
CA ASN A 500 -18.85 5.74 2.11
C ASN A 500 -19.97 6.67 2.57
N HIS A 501 -21.19 6.52 2.02
CA HIS A 501 -22.30 7.41 2.37
C HIS A 501 -22.66 7.29 3.85
N PHE A 502 -22.56 6.07 4.40
CA PHE A 502 -22.92 5.76 5.78
C PHE A 502 -22.11 6.60 6.77
N LEU A 503 -20.77 6.56 6.65
CA LEU A 503 -19.90 7.30 7.57
C LEU A 503 -20.14 8.81 7.50
N ILE A 504 -20.33 9.34 6.29
CA ILE A 504 -20.54 10.78 6.06
C ILE A 504 -21.90 11.22 6.62
N TYR A 505 -22.95 10.45 6.37
CA TYR A 505 -24.30 10.75 6.85
C TYR A 505 -24.31 10.88 8.38
N PHE A 506 -23.88 9.85 9.10
CA PHE A 506 -23.88 9.87 10.57
C PHE A 506 -22.97 10.97 11.11
N THR A 507 -21.80 11.18 10.50
CA THR A 507 -20.90 12.28 10.90
C THR A 507 -21.57 13.65 10.78
N ALA A 508 -22.09 13.99 9.60
CA ALA A 508 -22.68 15.29 9.34
C ALA A 508 -23.95 15.52 10.17
N ARG A 509 -24.75 14.47 10.41
CA ARG A 509 -25.99 14.57 11.19
C ARG A 509 -25.78 14.74 12.68
N MET A 510 -24.65 14.26 13.19
CA MET A 510 -24.28 14.44 14.59
C MET A 510 -23.70 15.84 14.90
N TYR A 511 -23.44 16.66 13.88
CA TYR A 511 -23.09 18.08 14.05
C TYR A 511 -24.28 19.01 14.38
N TRP A 512 -25.47 18.43 14.51
CA TRP A 512 -26.71 19.13 14.84
C TRP A 512 -27.39 18.46 16.04
N GLY A 513 -28.32 19.16 16.67
CA GLY A 513 -29.23 18.60 17.68
C GLY A 513 -28.71 18.65 19.13
N GLY A 514 -27.61 19.34 19.41
CA GLY A 514 -27.13 19.48 20.79
C GLY A 514 -26.51 18.19 21.33
N LYS A 515 -26.21 18.17 22.64
CA LYS A 515 -25.72 16.97 23.33
C LYS A 515 -26.78 15.86 23.42
N ASP A 516 -28.04 16.20 23.20
CA ASP A 516 -29.18 15.27 23.23
C ASP A 516 -29.41 14.58 21.87
N GLN A 517 -28.62 14.90 20.85
CA GLN A 517 -28.72 14.24 19.54
C GLN A 517 -28.50 12.73 19.71
N ASN A 518 -29.56 11.98 19.43
CA ASN A 518 -29.62 10.55 19.69
C ASN A 518 -29.24 9.75 18.44
N VAL A 519 -28.07 9.14 18.48
CA VAL A 519 -27.56 8.32 17.37
C VAL A 519 -28.37 7.06 17.13
N ASP A 520 -28.95 6.45 18.18
CA ASP A 520 -29.79 5.26 18.07
C ASP A 520 -31.07 5.61 17.30
N ALA A 521 -31.68 6.76 17.61
CA ALA A 521 -32.87 7.24 16.91
C ALA A 521 -32.57 7.47 15.41
N LEU A 522 -31.43 8.11 15.09
CA LEU A 522 -31.01 8.31 13.71
C LEU A 522 -30.73 6.99 12.98
N PHE A 523 -30.08 6.04 13.66
CA PHE A 523 -29.72 4.75 13.09
C PHE A 523 -30.95 3.87 12.85
N ASN A 524 -31.90 3.87 13.78
CA ASN A 524 -33.17 3.16 13.64
C ASN A 524 -34.00 3.75 12.50
N GLU A 525 -34.18 5.07 12.44
CA GLU A 525 -34.89 5.74 11.35
C GLU A 525 -34.22 5.49 9.99
N TYR A 526 -32.89 5.54 9.94
CA TYR A 526 -32.13 5.18 8.74
C TYR A 526 -32.46 3.77 8.28
N CYS A 527 -32.42 2.78 9.18
CA CYS A 527 -32.73 1.41 8.80
C CYS A 527 -34.18 1.24 8.34
N ASP A 528 -35.14 1.82 9.06
CA ASP A 528 -36.57 1.70 8.76
C ASP A 528 -36.94 2.35 7.42
N LEU A 529 -36.46 3.57 7.17
CA LEU A 529 -36.80 4.30 5.94
C LEU A 529 -35.95 3.90 4.74
N PHE A 530 -34.66 3.63 4.95
CA PHE A 530 -33.75 3.40 3.85
C PHE A 530 -33.82 1.95 3.32
N TYR A 531 -34.04 0.97 4.19
CA TYR A 531 -34.11 -0.46 3.82
C TYR A 531 -35.52 -1.08 3.89
N GLY A 532 -36.50 -0.38 4.47
CA GLY A 532 -37.91 -0.78 4.43
C GLY A 532 -38.15 -2.21 4.92
N PRO A 533 -38.63 -3.14 4.07
CA PRO A 533 -38.88 -4.53 4.46
C PRO A 533 -37.67 -5.28 5.07
N ALA A 534 -36.44 -4.85 4.78
CA ALA A 534 -35.21 -5.46 5.32
C ALA A 534 -34.67 -4.74 6.58
N ALA A 535 -35.40 -3.77 7.15
CA ALA A 535 -34.88 -2.89 8.20
C ALA A 535 -34.37 -3.64 9.45
N GLN A 536 -35.10 -4.66 9.91
CA GLN A 536 -34.71 -5.43 11.10
C GLN A 536 -33.44 -6.26 10.85
N GLU A 537 -33.36 -6.92 9.70
CA GLU A 537 -32.22 -7.73 9.29
C GLU A 537 -30.99 -6.86 9.02
N MET A 538 -31.17 -5.68 8.41
CA MET A 538 -30.09 -4.70 8.20
C MET A 538 -29.57 -4.13 9.51
N ARG A 539 -30.43 -3.84 10.49
CA ARG A 539 -29.99 -3.50 11.85
C ARG A 539 -29.10 -4.59 12.43
N THR A 540 -29.51 -5.85 12.30
CA THR A 540 -28.76 -6.99 12.80
C THR A 540 -27.40 -7.10 12.12
N PHE A 541 -27.36 -6.97 10.79
CA PHE A 541 -26.13 -6.96 10.01
C PHE A 541 -25.17 -5.83 10.41
N PHE A 542 -25.66 -4.60 10.53
CA PHE A 542 -24.83 -3.45 10.89
C PHE A 542 -24.30 -3.52 12.32
N LEU A 543 -25.12 -3.96 13.28
CA LEU A 543 -24.67 -4.14 14.66
C LEU A 543 -23.59 -5.23 14.77
N TYR A 544 -23.76 -6.34 14.06
CA TYR A 544 -22.75 -7.40 13.97
C TYR A 544 -21.45 -6.88 13.34
N CYS A 545 -21.56 -6.10 12.27
CA CYS A 545 -20.43 -5.45 11.64
C CYS A 545 -19.72 -4.48 12.58
N GLN A 546 -20.45 -3.61 13.29
CA GLN A 546 -19.88 -2.68 14.28
C GLN A 546 -19.03 -3.40 15.33
N GLU A 547 -19.50 -4.56 15.79
CA GLU A 547 -18.85 -5.36 16.83
C GLU A 547 -17.62 -6.12 16.30
N HIS A 548 -17.68 -6.66 15.07
CA HIS A 548 -16.72 -7.68 14.62
C HIS A 548 -15.88 -7.32 13.38
N TRP A 549 -16.04 -6.14 12.79
CA TRP A 549 -15.39 -5.82 11.51
C TRP A 549 -13.85 -5.96 11.52
N ARG A 550 -13.20 -5.82 12.68
CA ARG A 550 -11.74 -5.98 12.81
C ARG A 550 -11.34 -7.45 12.78
N GLU A 551 -12.08 -8.27 13.50
CA GLU A 551 -11.89 -9.72 13.61
C GLU A 551 -12.14 -10.40 12.27
N MET A 552 -13.06 -9.87 11.45
CA MET A 552 -13.32 -10.36 10.08
C MET A 552 -12.09 -10.34 9.16
N GLU A 553 -11.04 -9.57 9.48
CA GLU A 553 -9.78 -9.60 8.73
C GLU A 553 -9.01 -10.92 8.96
N LYS A 554 -9.25 -11.62 10.06
CA LYS A 554 -8.47 -12.78 10.50
C LYS A 554 -9.32 -14.02 10.76
N GLU A 555 -10.60 -13.86 11.04
CA GLU A 555 -11.50 -14.94 11.44
C GLU A 555 -12.57 -15.17 10.36
N ALA A 556 -12.41 -16.25 9.58
CA ALA A 556 -13.35 -16.62 8.51
C ALA A 556 -14.78 -16.78 9.01
N GLU A 557 -14.97 -17.29 10.23
CA GLU A 557 -16.30 -17.48 10.82
C GLU A 557 -17.04 -16.15 11.01
N LYS A 558 -16.33 -15.09 11.43
CA LYS A 558 -16.91 -13.75 11.61
C LYS A 558 -17.25 -13.13 10.26
N ALA A 559 -16.36 -13.25 9.28
CA ALA A 559 -16.60 -12.77 7.92
C ALA A 559 -17.80 -13.49 7.28
N SER A 560 -17.83 -14.82 7.38
CA SER A 560 -18.93 -15.67 6.90
C SER A 560 -20.26 -15.29 7.54
N ARG A 561 -20.29 -15.07 8.86
CA ARG A 561 -21.51 -14.69 9.56
C ARG A 561 -22.03 -13.31 9.13
N ALA A 562 -21.16 -12.33 8.91
CA ALA A 562 -21.57 -11.03 8.38
C ALA A 562 -22.21 -11.14 6.99
N LEU A 563 -21.60 -11.94 6.11
CA LEU A 563 -22.11 -12.20 4.76
C LEU A 563 -23.45 -12.96 4.78
N GLU A 564 -23.63 -13.89 5.72
CA GLU A 564 -24.90 -14.60 5.94
C GLU A 564 -26.01 -13.63 6.39
N LEU A 565 -25.73 -12.81 7.42
CA LEU A 565 -26.68 -11.81 7.91
C LEU A 565 -27.11 -10.83 6.81
N PHE A 566 -26.17 -10.40 5.98
CA PHE A 566 -26.46 -9.56 4.82
C PHE A 566 -27.34 -10.28 3.79
N SER A 567 -27.06 -11.55 3.51
CA SER A 567 -27.84 -12.36 2.57
C SER A 567 -29.29 -12.54 3.05
N VAL A 568 -29.50 -12.74 4.35
CA VAL A 568 -30.83 -12.78 4.97
C VAL A 568 -31.56 -11.45 4.80
N ALA A 569 -30.89 -10.32 4.96
CA ALA A 569 -31.47 -9.00 4.72
C ALA A 569 -31.84 -8.79 3.24
N LYS A 570 -30.92 -9.13 2.32
CA LYS A 570 -31.13 -9.01 0.87
C LYS A 570 -32.35 -9.81 0.39
N ALA A 571 -32.60 -10.98 0.98
CA ALA A 571 -33.75 -11.83 0.64
C ALA A 571 -35.12 -11.22 0.99
N LYS A 572 -35.18 -10.15 1.81
CA LYS A 572 -36.43 -9.49 2.21
C LYS A 572 -36.97 -8.51 1.18
N VAL A 573 -36.21 -8.19 0.14
CA VAL A 573 -36.55 -7.17 -0.85
C VAL A 573 -36.47 -7.73 -2.27
N LYS A 574 -37.27 -7.18 -3.18
CA LYS A 574 -37.16 -7.49 -4.62
C LYS A 574 -36.00 -6.71 -5.23
N SER A 575 -35.20 -7.33 -6.09
CA SER A 575 -34.00 -6.72 -6.68
C SER A 575 -34.29 -5.48 -7.52
N ASP A 576 -35.43 -5.44 -8.21
CA ASP A 576 -35.87 -4.32 -9.05
C ASP A 576 -36.48 -3.15 -8.26
N SER A 577 -36.82 -3.36 -6.97
CA SER A 577 -37.33 -2.31 -6.10
C SER A 577 -36.25 -1.31 -5.69
N VAL A 578 -36.65 -0.11 -5.26
CA VAL A 578 -35.72 0.89 -4.71
C VAL A 578 -34.89 0.33 -3.54
N TYR A 579 -35.48 -0.52 -2.70
CA TYR A 579 -34.76 -1.17 -1.60
C TYR A 579 -33.74 -2.20 -2.12
N GLY A 580 -34.09 -2.97 -3.16
CA GLY A 580 -33.16 -3.88 -3.83
C GLY A 580 -31.95 -3.17 -4.44
N GLN A 581 -32.19 -2.02 -5.08
CA GLN A 581 -31.12 -1.17 -5.63
C GLN A 581 -30.20 -0.61 -4.53
N ARG A 582 -30.76 -0.19 -3.39
CA ARG A 582 -29.97 0.23 -2.22
C ARG A 582 -29.15 -0.92 -1.61
N MET A 583 -29.73 -2.12 -1.56
CA MET A 583 -29.03 -3.32 -1.11
C MET A 583 -27.84 -3.66 -2.01
N ALA A 584 -27.98 -3.51 -3.33
CA ALA A 584 -26.91 -3.77 -4.29
C ALA A 584 -25.64 -2.92 -4.03
N LEU A 585 -25.80 -1.68 -3.55
CA LEU A 585 -24.65 -0.82 -3.20
C LEU A 585 -23.79 -1.42 -2.08
N ILE A 586 -24.41 -1.98 -1.03
CA ILE A 586 -23.67 -2.68 0.03
C ILE A 586 -23.12 -4.01 -0.49
N ASP A 587 -23.90 -4.72 -1.31
CA ASP A 587 -23.52 -6.01 -1.87
C ASP A 587 -22.21 -5.91 -2.66
N ASN A 588 -22.07 -4.88 -3.50
CA ASN A 588 -20.87 -4.60 -4.27
C ASN A 588 -19.67 -4.28 -3.36
N PHE A 589 -19.88 -3.45 -2.34
CA PHE A 589 -18.84 -3.14 -1.36
C PHE A 589 -18.33 -4.39 -0.59
N LEU A 590 -19.20 -5.37 -0.33
CA LEU A 590 -18.84 -6.59 0.40
C LEU A 590 -18.01 -7.59 -0.41
N ASN A 591 -17.72 -7.35 -1.69
CA ASN A 591 -16.88 -8.24 -2.49
C ASN A 591 -15.48 -8.46 -1.88
N GLY A 592 -14.84 -7.40 -1.38
CA GLY A 592 -13.54 -7.56 -0.70
C GLY A 592 -13.62 -8.45 0.55
N LEU A 593 -14.74 -8.40 1.28
CA LEU A 593 -14.96 -9.29 2.43
C LEU A 593 -15.21 -10.74 1.99
N ARG A 594 -15.95 -10.98 0.90
CA ARG A 594 -16.14 -12.33 0.33
C ARG A 594 -14.80 -12.95 -0.05
N ASN A 595 -13.97 -12.19 -0.77
CA ASN A 595 -12.66 -12.63 -1.21
C ASN A 595 -11.77 -12.93 0.00
N LYS A 596 -11.81 -12.06 1.02
CA LYS A 596 -11.10 -12.30 2.28
C LYS A 596 -11.59 -13.57 2.98
N ASN A 597 -12.89 -13.81 3.03
CA ASN A 597 -13.46 -14.99 3.65
C ASN A 597 -13.01 -16.29 2.97
N VAL A 598 -13.02 -16.31 1.63
CA VAL A 598 -12.48 -17.42 0.84
C VAL A 598 -11.00 -17.63 1.15
N GLN A 599 -10.21 -16.55 1.22
CA GLN A 599 -8.80 -16.61 1.57
C GLN A 599 -8.57 -17.19 2.97
N LEU A 600 -9.32 -16.73 3.97
CA LEU A 600 -9.18 -17.19 5.36
C LEU A 600 -9.56 -18.67 5.54
N ALA A 601 -10.45 -19.20 4.69
CA ALA A 601 -10.78 -20.62 4.68
C ALA A 601 -9.65 -21.49 4.08
N GLN A 602 -8.73 -20.91 3.31
CA GLN A 602 -7.62 -21.64 2.70
C GLN A 602 -6.49 -21.88 3.70
N LYS A 603 -6.18 -23.15 3.96
CA LYS A 603 -5.03 -23.55 4.77
C LYS A 603 -3.77 -23.60 3.90
N ARG A 604 -2.94 -22.55 3.96
CA ARG A 604 -1.70 -22.45 3.19
C ARG A 604 -0.47 -22.72 4.06
N GLY A 605 0.42 -23.59 3.57
CA GLY A 605 1.73 -23.81 4.17
C GLY A 605 2.72 -22.68 3.89
N PRO A 606 3.97 -22.76 4.35
CA PRO A 606 4.99 -21.76 4.05
C PRO A 606 5.30 -21.73 2.55
N VAL A 607 5.12 -20.57 1.93
CA VAL A 607 5.44 -20.29 0.53
C VAL A 607 6.36 -19.06 0.44
N PRO A 608 7.10 -18.89 -0.68
CA PRO A 608 7.89 -17.68 -0.91
C PRO A 608 7.04 -16.42 -0.99
N VAL A 609 7.71 -15.27 -0.98
CA VAL A 609 7.10 -13.95 -1.07
C VAL A 609 7.78 -13.17 -2.20
N LEU A 610 6.99 -12.57 -3.09
CA LEU A 610 7.44 -11.62 -4.10
C LEU A 610 6.68 -10.30 -3.91
N ARG A 611 7.40 -9.19 -3.74
CA ARG A 611 6.77 -7.88 -3.46
C ARG A 611 6.77 -6.99 -4.70
N LEU A 612 5.72 -6.19 -4.83
CA LEU A 612 5.61 -5.11 -5.81
C LEU A 612 6.05 -3.79 -5.17
N VAL A 613 7.36 -3.52 -5.16
CA VAL A 613 7.93 -2.28 -4.60
C VAL A 613 8.87 -1.61 -5.60
N GLY A 614 8.94 -0.27 -5.58
CA GLY A 614 9.73 0.52 -6.52
C GLY A 614 9.02 1.82 -6.95
N ASP A 615 9.68 2.61 -7.80
CA ASP A 615 9.04 3.75 -8.44
C ASP A 615 7.90 3.26 -9.35
N SER A 616 6.75 3.92 -9.23
CA SER A 616 5.58 3.65 -10.07
C SER A 616 5.52 4.56 -11.30
N ARG A 617 6.60 5.32 -11.54
CA ARG A 617 6.78 6.24 -12.67
C ARG A 617 8.00 5.80 -13.49
N GLY A 618 7.93 6.00 -14.79
CA GLY A 618 8.92 5.54 -15.77
C GLY A 618 8.28 4.62 -16.81
N GLU A 619 9.06 4.23 -17.79
CA GLU A 619 8.65 3.38 -18.91
C GLU A 619 9.52 2.12 -18.92
N ILE A 620 8.93 1.01 -19.35
CA ILE A 620 9.60 -0.26 -19.62
C ILE A 620 9.28 -0.57 -21.07
N VAL A 621 10.33 -0.73 -21.88
CA VAL A 621 10.17 -1.06 -23.30
C VAL A 621 10.20 -2.58 -23.42
N ILE A 622 9.17 -3.19 -24.01
CA ILE A 622 9.10 -4.64 -24.17
C ILE A 622 9.95 -5.04 -25.39
N ASP A 623 11.26 -5.21 -25.18
CA ASP A 623 12.23 -5.56 -26.23
C ASP A 623 13.10 -6.79 -25.90
N GLY A 624 12.99 -7.30 -24.68
CA GLY A 624 13.65 -8.50 -24.20
C GLY A 624 15.06 -8.27 -23.62
N GLN A 625 15.57 -7.04 -23.56
CA GLN A 625 16.98 -6.77 -23.22
C GLN A 625 17.28 -6.63 -21.73
N LEU A 626 16.27 -6.37 -20.89
CA LEU A 626 16.37 -6.19 -19.44
C LEU A 626 17.31 -5.04 -18.99
N ASP A 627 17.62 -4.09 -19.88
CA ASP A 627 18.55 -2.99 -19.65
C ASP A 627 17.87 -1.67 -19.22
N ASP A 628 16.53 -1.63 -19.20
CA ASP A 628 15.77 -0.50 -18.67
C ASP A 628 16.24 -0.12 -17.25
N PRO A 629 16.32 1.20 -16.94
CA PRO A 629 16.71 1.67 -15.60
C PRO A 629 15.87 1.08 -14.47
N LEU A 630 14.59 0.78 -14.72
CA LEU A 630 13.68 0.16 -13.75
C LEU A 630 14.04 -1.30 -13.46
N TRP A 631 14.62 -2.03 -14.42
CA TRP A 631 15.14 -3.38 -14.21
C TRP A 631 16.50 -3.39 -13.53
N GLN A 632 17.40 -2.49 -13.94
CA GLN A 632 18.72 -2.35 -13.33
C GLN A 632 18.62 -1.98 -11.84
N ASN A 633 17.67 -1.11 -11.49
CA ASN A 633 17.41 -0.66 -10.12
C ASN A 633 16.25 -1.41 -9.44
N CYS A 634 16.00 -2.67 -9.81
CA CYS A 634 14.95 -3.48 -9.19
C CYS A 634 15.31 -3.86 -7.73
N PRO A 635 14.52 -3.44 -6.72
CA PRO A 635 14.75 -3.82 -5.34
C PRO A 635 14.74 -5.33 -5.17
N THR A 636 15.62 -5.85 -4.31
CA THR A 636 15.73 -7.28 -4.03
C THR A 636 14.40 -7.92 -3.62
N ALA A 637 13.53 -7.18 -2.92
CA ALA A 637 12.21 -7.66 -2.52
C ALA A 637 11.25 -7.93 -3.71
N SER A 638 11.54 -7.36 -4.88
CA SER A 638 10.83 -7.55 -6.14
C SER A 638 11.58 -8.50 -7.10
N THR A 639 12.59 -9.19 -6.60
CA THR A 639 13.38 -10.18 -7.35
C THR A 639 13.26 -11.57 -6.75
N GLY A 640 13.40 -12.60 -7.59
CA GLY A 640 13.31 -14.00 -7.17
C GLY A 640 14.24 -14.91 -7.97
N SER A 641 14.46 -16.13 -7.48
CA SER A 641 15.21 -17.17 -8.19
C SER A 641 14.49 -18.50 -8.07
N LEU A 642 14.47 -19.26 -9.16
CA LEU A 642 13.76 -20.53 -9.23
C LEU A 642 14.55 -21.64 -8.48
N ARG A 643 13.82 -22.69 -8.11
CA ARG A 643 14.33 -23.93 -7.51
C ARG A 643 13.68 -25.13 -8.21
N GLU A 644 14.36 -26.28 -8.24
CA GLU A 644 13.81 -27.51 -8.82
C GLU A 644 12.45 -27.83 -8.18
N LEU A 645 11.49 -28.18 -9.02
CA LEU A 645 10.07 -28.19 -8.72
C LEU A 645 9.68 -29.16 -7.59
N GLN A 646 10.26 -30.36 -7.57
CA GLN A 646 9.87 -31.45 -6.68
C GLN A 646 10.62 -31.47 -5.36
N THR A 647 11.90 -31.12 -5.39
CA THR A 647 12.85 -31.31 -4.30
C THR A 647 13.35 -30.00 -3.72
N GLY A 648 13.20 -28.88 -4.45
CA GLY A 648 13.67 -27.57 -4.02
C GLY A 648 15.18 -27.36 -4.17
N ARG A 649 15.89 -28.29 -4.81
CA ARG A 649 17.33 -28.18 -5.12
C ARG A 649 17.61 -27.07 -6.13
N LEU A 650 18.88 -26.73 -6.31
CA LEU A 650 19.27 -25.80 -7.37
C LEU A 650 19.13 -26.50 -8.73
N PRO A 651 18.43 -25.90 -9.71
CA PRO A 651 18.46 -26.40 -11.09
C PRO A 651 19.86 -26.22 -11.67
N VAL A 652 20.26 -27.08 -12.62
CA VAL A 652 21.58 -27.02 -13.27
C VAL A 652 21.84 -25.64 -13.87
N TYR A 653 20.82 -25.06 -14.50
CA TYR A 653 20.86 -23.69 -15.01
C TYR A 653 19.77 -22.85 -14.36
N GLY A 654 20.19 -21.82 -13.64
CA GLY A 654 19.29 -20.96 -12.86
C GLY A 654 18.35 -20.11 -13.70
N THR A 655 17.27 -19.64 -13.07
CA THR A 655 16.40 -18.60 -13.61
C THR A 655 16.17 -17.55 -12.54
N SER A 656 16.23 -16.28 -12.93
CA SER A 656 15.92 -15.14 -12.08
C SER A 656 14.73 -14.36 -12.61
N ILE A 657 13.95 -13.78 -11.70
CA ILE A 657 12.75 -13.01 -12.01
C ILE A 657 12.81 -11.64 -11.36
N LYS A 658 12.23 -10.63 -12.00
CA LYS A 658 11.97 -9.30 -11.48
C LYS A 658 10.51 -8.94 -11.78
N SER A 659 9.86 -8.19 -10.89
CA SER A 659 8.45 -7.76 -11.07
C SER A 659 8.26 -6.27 -10.78
N ARG A 660 7.36 -5.62 -11.53
CA ARG A 660 7.00 -4.19 -11.39
C ARG A 660 5.51 -3.97 -11.62
N TRP A 661 4.97 -2.92 -11.02
CA TRP A 661 3.60 -2.45 -11.26
C TRP A 661 3.63 -0.97 -11.65
N ILE A 662 3.21 -0.65 -12.87
CA ILE A 662 3.23 0.72 -13.42
C ILE A 662 1.85 1.02 -14.00
N GLY A 663 1.23 2.12 -13.56
CA GLY A 663 -0.15 2.42 -13.94
C GLY A 663 -1.11 1.29 -13.57
N ARG A 664 -1.69 0.66 -14.60
CA ARG A 664 -2.60 -0.50 -14.50
C ARG A 664 -1.97 -1.82 -14.95
N ASP A 665 -0.68 -1.82 -15.25
CA ASP A 665 0.00 -2.95 -15.88
C ASP A 665 1.00 -3.59 -14.92
N LEU A 666 1.07 -4.92 -14.99
CA LEU A 666 2.01 -5.76 -14.29
C LEU A 666 3.13 -6.18 -15.24
N TYR A 667 4.38 -6.02 -14.84
CA TYR A 667 5.55 -6.34 -15.67
C TYR A 667 6.43 -7.41 -15.03
N PHE A 668 6.98 -8.28 -15.87
CA PHE A 668 8.01 -9.25 -15.51
C PHE A 668 9.24 -9.14 -16.41
N ALA A 669 10.41 -9.27 -15.80
CA ALA A 669 11.67 -9.51 -16.48
C ALA A 669 12.22 -10.85 -15.98
N ILE A 670 12.44 -11.79 -16.90
CA ILE A 670 12.84 -13.17 -16.59
C ILE A 670 14.13 -13.46 -17.36
N ARG A 671 15.13 -13.97 -16.65
CA ARG A 671 16.41 -14.39 -17.24
C ARG A 671 16.66 -15.86 -16.95
N CYS A 672 16.81 -16.64 -18.01
CA CYS A 672 17.02 -18.09 -17.99
C CYS A 672 18.46 -18.38 -18.43
N GLU A 673 19.31 -18.84 -17.50
CA GLU A 673 20.68 -19.24 -17.84
C GLU A 673 20.67 -20.54 -18.68
N GLU A 674 21.67 -20.70 -19.53
CA GLU A 674 21.90 -21.84 -20.41
C GLU A 674 23.39 -22.23 -20.44
N ALA A 675 23.71 -23.40 -20.98
CA ALA A 675 25.09 -23.78 -21.21
C ALA A 675 25.72 -22.85 -22.26
N PRO A 676 26.95 -22.34 -22.06
CA PRO A 676 27.65 -21.60 -23.09
C PRO A 676 27.75 -22.41 -24.40
N GLY A 677 27.37 -21.79 -25.52
CA GLY A 677 27.32 -22.41 -26.84
C GLY A 677 26.10 -23.29 -27.12
N GLU A 678 25.24 -23.57 -26.15
CA GLU A 678 24.00 -24.34 -26.34
C GLU A 678 22.81 -23.42 -26.61
N GLN A 679 22.02 -23.72 -27.64
CA GLN A 679 20.82 -22.96 -27.98
C GLN A 679 19.59 -23.51 -27.26
N PRO A 680 18.68 -22.66 -26.76
CA PRO A 680 17.45 -23.11 -26.14
C PRO A 680 16.49 -23.70 -27.19
N ARG A 681 15.67 -24.67 -26.81
CA ARG A 681 14.78 -25.39 -27.74
C ARG A 681 13.44 -24.69 -27.87
N SER A 682 13.14 -24.15 -29.06
CA SER A 682 11.80 -23.61 -29.37
C SER A 682 11.10 -24.50 -30.39
N THR A 683 9.94 -25.03 -30.04
CA THR A 683 9.15 -25.95 -30.87
C THR A 683 8.09 -25.25 -31.72
N THR A 684 7.83 -23.97 -31.47
CA THR A 684 6.91 -23.13 -32.23
C THR A 684 7.34 -21.66 -32.18
N THR A 685 6.93 -20.89 -33.17
CA THR A 685 7.06 -19.43 -33.23
C THR A 685 5.68 -18.76 -33.26
N LYS A 686 4.61 -19.56 -33.22
CA LYS A 686 3.24 -19.12 -33.38
C LYS A 686 2.55 -19.03 -32.01
N ASN A 687 1.87 -17.91 -31.76
CA ASN A 687 1.01 -17.78 -30.58
C ASN A 687 -0.14 -18.81 -30.62
N GLU A 688 -0.63 -19.19 -29.45
CA GLU A 688 -1.70 -20.18 -29.25
C GLU A 688 -1.39 -21.61 -29.73
N ASP A 689 -0.12 -21.92 -29.98
CA ASP A 689 0.31 -23.25 -30.38
C ASP A 689 0.76 -24.09 -29.18
N GLN A 690 -0.02 -25.15 -28.89
CA GLN A 690 0.25 -26.07 -27.79
C GLN A 690 1.56 -26.86 -27.97
N ALA A 691 2.19 -26.81 -29.15
CA ALA A 691 3.51 -27.38 -29.34
C ALA A 691 4.57 -26.74 -28.40
N ILE A 692 4.29 -25.56 -27.84
CA ILE A 692 5.16 -24.85 -26.89
C ILE A 692 5.64 -25.73 -25.72
N TRP A 693 4.80 -26.65 -25.24
CA TRP A 693 5.14 -27.50 -24.09
C TRP A 693 6.14 -28.62 -24.41
N PHE A 694 6.47 -28.86 -25.68
CA PHE A 694 7.52 -29.82 -26.09
C PHE A 694 8.92 -29.20 -26.17
N GLY A 695 9.06 -27.89 -25.92
CA GLY A 695 10.33 -27.16 -25.88
C GLY A 695 10.62 -26.49 -24.55
N ASP A 696 11.62 -25.61 -24.53
CA ASP A 696 11.89 -24.74 -23.39
C ASP A 696 10.77 -23.70 -23.30
N ALA A 697 10.26 -23.46 -22.09
CA ALA A 697 9.24 -22.46 -21.84
C ALA A 697 9.29 -21.94 -20.40
N ILE A 698 8.82 -20.72 -20.20
CA ILE A 698 8.47 -20.19 -18.89
C ILE A 698 6.96 -20.09 -18.77
N GLU A 699 6.44 -20.24 -17.56
CA GLU A 699 5.02 -20.05 -17.28
C GLU A 699 4.82 -19.07 -16.12
N ILE A 700 3.90 -18.13 -16.29
CA ILE A 700 3.44 -17.21 -15.23
C ILE A 700 2.04 -17.67 -14.83
N LEU A 701 1.90 -18.13 -13.59
CA LEU A 701 0.64 -18.57 -12.99
C LEU A 701 0.16 -17.51 -11.99
N LEU A 702 -0.98 -16.89 -12.24
CA LEU A 702 -1.40 -15.68 -11.52
C LEU A 702 -2.82 -15.82 -10.95
N ASN A 703 -2.91 -16.00 -9.64
CA ASN A 703 -4.15 -15.99 -8.86
C ASN A 703 -4.39 -14.58 -8.30
N THR A 704 -5.58 -14.02 -8.54
CA THR A 704 -5.98 -12.71 -8.04
C THR A 704 -7.00 -12.87 -6.92
N GLU A 705 -7.36 -11.77 -6.24
CA GLU A 705 -8.44 -11.81 -5.26
C GLU A 705 -9.81 -12.04 -5.90
N SER A 706 -9.96 -11.71 -7.19
CA SER A 706 -11.21 -11.85 -7.95
C SER A 706 -11.29 -13.14 -8.77
N HIS A 707 -10.17 -13.84 -9.01
CA HIS A 707 -10.16 -14.98 -9.93
C HIS A 707 -9.22 -16.11 -9.52
N SER A 708 -9.59 -17.35 -9.87
CA SER A 708 -8.88 -18.57 -9.43
C SER A 708 -7.42 -18.58 -9.86
N TYR A 709 -7.11 -18.57 -11.16
CA TYR A 709 -5.81 -18.14 -11.70
C TYR A 709 -5.77 -18.17 -13.23
N TYR A 710 -4.89 -17.34 -13.77
CA TYR A 710 -4.50 -17.31 -15.18
C TYR A 710 -3.15 -18.00 -15.39
N GLN A 711 -2.88 -18.45 -16.62
CA GLN A 711 -1.60 -18.97 -17.07
C GLN A 711 -1.17 -18.25 -18.34
N LEU A 712 0.08 -17.80 -18.38
CA LEU A 712 0.76 -17.35 -19.60
C LEU A 712 2.01 -18.22 -19.78
N ALA A 713 2.15 -18.93 -20.90
CA ALA A 713 3.36 -19.69 -21.22
C ALA A 713 4.07 -19.09 -22.43
N ILE A 714 5.39 -18.90 -22.29
CA ILE A 714 6.23 -18.16 -23.24
C ILE A 714 7.50 -18.96 -23.52
N ASN A 715 7.87 -19.11 -24.79
CA ASN A 715 9.10 -19.81 -25.18
C ASN A 715 10.22 -18.84 -25.62
N PRO A 716 11.46 -19.32 -25.83
CA PRO A 716 12.58 -18.47 -26.24
C PRO A 716 12.36 -17.73 -27.58
N ALA A 717 11.51 -18.26 -28.46
CA ALA A 717 11.15 -17.63 -29.72
C ALA A 717 10.07 -16.53 -29.59
N GLY A 718 9.57 -16.27 -28.38
CA GLY A 718 8.57 -15.23 -28.11
C GLY A 718 7.12 -15.65 -28.37
N ALA A 719 6.86 -16.93 -28.67
CA ALA A 719 5.49 -17.43 -28.79
C ALA A 719 4.80 -17.40 -27.42
N LEU A 720 3.57 -16.89 -27.37
CA LEU A 720 2.71 -16.81 -26.20
C LEU A 720 1.52 -17.77 -26.34
N ILE A 721 1.16 -18.44 -25.25
CA ILE A 721 -0.16 -19.03 -25.05
C ILE A 721 -0.73 -18.56 -23.72
N ASP A 722 -1.99 -18.14 -23.72
CA ASP A 722 -2.69 -17.71 -22.51
C ASP A 722 -3.93 -18.56 -22.24
N LEU A 723 -4.17 -18.81 -20.94
CA LEU A 723 -5.25 -19.67 -20.49
C LEU A 723 -5.87 -19.13 -19.22
N ASP A 724 -7.20 -19.16 -19.17
CA ASP A 724 -7.94 -19.05 -17.93
C ASP A 724 -8.10 -20.44 -17.31
N ARG A 725 -7.38 -20.69 -16.20
CA ARG A 725 -7.45 -21.97 -15.47
C ARG A 725 -8.51 -21.98 -14.36
N GLY A 726 -9.18 -20.86 -14.12
CA GLY A 726 -10.40 -20.74 -13.32
C GLY A 726 -11.66 -21.13 -14.09
N ALA A 727 -11.63 -21.08 -15.41
CA ALA A 727 -12.74 -21.50 -16.28
C ALA A 727 -12.87 -23.04 -16.39
N ASP A 728 -14.01 -23.47 -16.93
CA ASP A 728 -14.22 -24.86 -17.34
C ASP A 728 -13.14 -25.30 -18.35
N LYS A 729 -12.69 -26.55 -18.26
CA LYS A 729 -11.57 -27.07 -19.09
C LYS A 729 -11.75 -26.87 -20.60
N LYS A 730 -12.98 -26.91 -21.10
CA LYS A 730 -13.30 -26.70 -22.52
C LYS A 730 -13.13 -25.25 -22.97
N ASP A 731 -13.08 -24.30 -22.04
CA ASP A 731 -13.07 -22.86 -22.25
C ASP A 731 -11.72 -22.22 -21.91
N TRP A 732 -10.73 -23.00 -21.43
CA TRP A 732 -9.42 -22.48 -21.00
C TRP A 732 -8.74 -21.57 -22.04
N PHE A 733 -8.81 -21.93 -23.33
CA PHE A 733 -8.18 -21.21 -24.45
C PHE A 733 -9.05 -20.09 -25.04
N ARG A 734 -10.13 -19.70 -24.37
CA ARG A 734 -11.01 -18.61 -24.85
C ARG A 734 -10.65 -17.24 -24.27
N TRP A 735 -9.80 -17.22 -23.25
CA TRP A 735 -9.37 -16.01 -22.58
C TRP A 735 -8.11 -15.47 -23.25
N ASP A 736 -8.05 -14.16 -23.47
CA ASP A 736 -6.93 -13.46 -24.07
C ASP A 736 -6.34 -12.48 -23.04
N SER A 737 -5.07 -12.66 -22.70
CA SER A 737 -4.38 -11.87 -21.68
C SER A 737 -4.11 -10.42 -22.09
N GLN A 738 -4.12 -10.13 -23.40
CA GLN A 738 -3.64 -8.90 -24.01
C GLN A 738 -2.20 -8.56 -23.60
N ALA A 739 -1.40 -9.58 -23.26
CA ALA A 739 -0.02 -9.38 -22.84
C ALA A 739 0.89 -9.05 -24.02
N GLU A 740 1.86 -8.16 -23.78
CA GLU A 740 2.96 -7.93 -24.72
C GLU A 740 4.19 -8.69 -24.23
N VAL A 741 4.86 -9.38 -25.16
CA VAL A 741 6.01 -10.25 -24.87
C VAL A 741 7.14 -9.99 -25.86
N ALA A 742 8.36 -9.86 -25.35
CA ALA A 742 9.58 -9.86 -26.15
C ALA A 742 10.65 -10.75 -25.50
N THR A 743 11.43 -11.44 -26.34
CA THR A 743 12.50 -12.33 -25.89
C THR A 743 13.82 -12.03 -26.59
N GLN A 744 14.93 -12.38 -25.93
CA GLN A 744 16.26 -12.29 -26.52
C GLN A 744 17.07 -13.54 -26.17
N ILE A 745 17.76 -14.10 -27.16
CA ILE A 745 18.69 -15.22 -26.98
C ILE A 745 20.13 -14.68 -27.11
N LYS A 746 20.97 -14.97 -26.13
CA LYS A 746 22.40 -14.64 -26.10
C LYS A 746 23.20 -15.88 -25.70
N ASP A 747 24.52 -15.80 -25.84
CA ASP A 747 25.37 -16.92 -25.41
C ASP A 747 25.25 -17.14 -23.89
N GLY A 748 24.91 -18.37 -23.51
CA GLY A 748 24.73 -18.78 -22.12
C GLY A 748 23.42 -18.32 -21.44
N TYR A 749 22.49 -17.66 -22.14
CA TYR A 749 21.17 -17.32 -21.55
C TYR A 749 20.14 -16.86 -22.59
N TRP A 750 18.87 -16.89 -22.19
CA TRP A 750 17.81 -16.13 -22.86
C TRP A 750 16.94 -15.37 -21.85
N THR A 751 16.25 -14.34 -22.32
CA THR A 751 15.44 -13.43 -21.50
C THR A 751 14.03 -13.27 -22.07
N ALA A 752 13.09 -12.92 -21.20
CA ALA A 752 11.73 -12.53 -21.55
C ALA A 752 11.31 -11.28 -20.76
N GLU A 753 10.73 -10.31 -21.47
CA GLU A 753 9.99 -9.19 -20.89
C GLU A 753 8.52 -9.33 -21.21
N VAL A 754 7.69 -9.13 -20.19
CA VAL A 754 6.25 -9.35 -20.28
C VAL A 754 5.53 -8.17 -19.64
N ARG A 755 4.59 -7.57 -20.37
CA ARG A 755 3.60 -6.62 -19.87
C ARG A 755 2.24 -7.31 -19.84
N ILE A 756 1.58 -7.30 -18.69
CA ILE A 756 0.25 -7.90 -18.46
C ILE A 756 -0.71 -6.80 -18.04
N PRO A 757 -1.72 -6.44 -18.86
CA PRO A 757 -2.77 -5.50 -18.47
C PRO A 757 -3.68 -6.04 -17.38
N VAL A 758 -4.05 -5.18 -16.41
CA VAL A 758 -4.98 -5.52 -15.32
C VAL A 758 -6.21 -4.60 -15.32
N VAL A 759 -7.39 -5.16 -15.06
CA VAL A 759 -8.69 -4.47 -15.01
C VAL A 759 -9.43 -4.74 -13.71
N GLN A 760 -10.29 -3.82 -13.29
CA GLN A 760 -11.22 -4.02 -12.18
C GLN A 760 -12.66 -4.28 -12.67
N ASP A 761 -12.91 -4.12 -13.97
CA ASP A 761 -14.22 -4.33 -14.59
C ASP A 761 -14.42 -5.81 -14.95
N GLU A 762 -15.41 -6.45 -14.34
CA GLU A 762 -15.74 -7.87 -14.56
C GLU A 762 -16.69 -8.09 -15.75
N ASN A 763 -17.12 -7.03 -16.44
CA ASN A 763 -18.09 -7.13 -17.53
C ASN A 763 -17.55 -7.83 -18.79
N ASP A 764 -16.23 -7.87 -18.98
CA ASP A 764 -15.56 -8.63 -20.04
C ASP A 764 -14.60 -9.67 -19.44
N PRO A 765 -15.11 -10.81 -18.96
CA PRO A 765 -14.30 -11.81 -18.28
C PRO A 765 -13.39 -12.61 -19.23
N LEU A 766 -13.48 -12.37 -20.55
CA LEU A 766 -12.70 -13.10 -21.56
C LEU A 766 -11.41 -12.37 -21.95
N HIS A 767 -11.17 -11.15 -21.46
CA HIS A 767 -9.98 -10.39 -21.79
C HIS A 767 -9.31 -9.83 -20.54
N GLN A 768 -7.97 -9.80 -20.55
CA GLN A 768 -7.13 -9.20 -19.51
C GLN A 768 -7.22 -9.89 -18.13
N VAL A 769 -6.29 -9.56 -17.24
CA VAL A 769 -6.32 -10.06 -15.86
C VAL A 769 -7.28 -9.23 -15.02
N ILE A 770 -8.25 -9.87 -14.38
CA ILE A 770 -9.19 -9.19 -13.48
C ILE A 770 -8.63 -9.17 -12.05
N GLY A 771 -8.53 -7.99 -11.48
CA GLY A 771 -8.26 -7.78 -10.06
C GLY A 771 -7.75 -6.38 -9.73
N HIS A 772 -7.68 -6.08 -8.45
CA HIS A 772 -7.11 -4.86 -7.92
C HIS A 772 -5.61 -5.04 -7.67
N ARG A 773 -4.87 -3.93 -7.57
CA ARG A 773 -3.47 -3.98 -7.17
C ARG A 773 -3.35 -4.69 -5.81
N PRO A 774 -2.58 -5.78 -5.69
CA PRO A 774 -2.61 -6.61 -4.49
C PRO A 774 -2.03 -5.89 -3.29
N THR A 775 -2.63 -6.12 -2.11
CA THR A 775 -2.21 -5.49 -0.85
C THR A 775 -1.78 -6.55 0.17
N VAL A 776 -1.27 -6.13 1.33
CA VAL A 776 -0.98 -7.07 2.43
C VAL A 776 -2.26 -7.80 2.89
N SER A 777 -3.40 -7.10 2.91
CA SER A 777 -4.67 -7.65 3.40
C SER A 777 -5.37 -8.55 2.38
N LEU A 778 -5.26 -8.20 1.09
CA LEU A 778 -5.74 -8.97 -0.07
C LEU A 778 -4.58 -9.20 -1.05
N PRO A 779 -3.63 -10.11 -0.73
CA PRO A 779 -2.54 -10.44 -1.62
C PRO A 779 -3.03 -11.29 -2.79
N TRP A 780 -2.34 -11.18 -3.91
CA TRP A 780 -2.41 -12.16 -4.99
C TRP A 780 -1.49 -13.34 -4.67
N HIS A 781 -1.61 -14.40 -5.45
CA HIS A 781 -0.65 -15.50 -5.40
C HIS A 781 -0.08 -15.78 -6.79
N ILE A 782 1.24 -16.00 -6.86
CA ILE A 782 1.93 -16.17 -8.13
C ILE A 782 2.90 -17.36 -8.13
N ASN A 783 3.06 -17.99 -9.28
CA ASN A 783 4.24 -18.79 -9.55
C ASN A 783 4.85 -18.41 -10.90
N VAL A 784 6.18 -18.41 -10.97
CA VAL A 784 6.91 -18.33 -12.23
C VAL A 784 7.71 -19.60 -12.37
N CYS A 785 7.44 -20.34 -13.43
CA CYS A 785 7.96 -21.67 -13.68
C CYS A 785 8.85 -21.67 -14.93
N ARG A 786 9.77 -22.62 -15.02
CA ARG A 786 10.57 -22.90 -16.21
C ARG A 786 10.62 -24.40 -16.44
N GLN A 787 10.37 -24.79 -17.69
CA GLN A 787 10.72 -26.09 -18.22
C GLN A 787 11.92 -25.97 -19.16
N ARG A 788 12.86 -26.90 -19.03
CA ARG A 788 14.05 -27.01 -19.90
C ARG A 788 14.15 -28.45 -20.41
N ILE A 789 14.17 -28.63 -21.72
CA ILE A 789 14.10 -29.95 -22.38
C ILE A 789 15.34 -30.18 -23.23
N ARG A 790 16.01 -31.32 -23.04
CA ARG A 790 17.15 -31.81 -23.84
C ARG A 790 16.94 -33.27 -24.22
N ASP A 791 17.75 -33.81 -25.13
CA ASP A 791 17.57 -35.19 -25.62
C ASP A 791 17.72 -36.23 -24.50
N ASN A 792 18.57 -35.93 -23.52
CA ASN A 792 18.85 -36.82 -22.41
C ASN A 792 17.98 -36.52 -21.17
N GLY A 793 17.05 -35.56 -21.18
CA GLY A 793 16.14 -35.35 -20.06
C GLY A 793 15.44 -34.00 -20.03
N ALA A 794 14.66 -33.77 -18.97
CA ALA A 794 13.99 -32.49 -18.70
C ALA A 794 14.23 -32.04 -17.25
N GLU A 795 14.29 -30.73 -17.04
CA GLU A 795 14.37 -30.10 -15.73
C GLU A 795 13.25 -29.07 -15.59
N TYR A 796 12.55 -29.15 -14.45
CA TYR A 796 11.44 -28.26 -14.13
C TYR A 796 11.81 -27.48 -12.87
N SER A 797 11.63 -26.16 -12.92
CA SER A 797 11.91 -25.29 -11.79
C SER A 797 10.82 -24.24 -11.62
N ALA A 798 10.66 -23.74 -10.40
CA ALA A 798 9.64 -22.74 -10.08
C ALA A 798 10.13 -21.80 -8.97
N PHE A 799 9.61 -20.57 -8.96
CA PHE A 799 9.89 -19.61 -7.92
C PHE A 799 9.32 -20.09 -6.59
N ALA A 800 8.13 -20.68 -6.65
CA ALA A 800 7.53 -21.44 -5.56
C ALA A 800 7.40 -22.92 -5.96
N PRO A 801 8.40 -23.76 -5.63
CA PRO A 801 8.35 -25.20 -5.90
C PRO A 801 7.10 -25.84 -5.30
N THR A 802 6.47 -26.72 -6.09
CA THR A 802 5.19 -27.33 -5.71
C THR A 802 5.37 -28.59 -4.88
N GLY A 803 6.54 -29.23 -4.93
CA GLY A 803 6.76 -30.53 -4.29
C GLY A 803 6.05 -31.66 -5.03
N THR A 804 5.65 -31.44 -6.28
CA THR A 804 4.98 -32.42 -7.15
C THR A 804 5.59 -32.34 -8.55
N SER A 805 5.24 -33.28 -9.44
CA SER A 805 5.74 -33.30 -10.82
C SER A 805 5.16 -32.19 -11.72
N GLY A 806 4.20 -31.39 -11.24
CA GLY A 806 3.51 -30.38 -12.04
C GLY A 806 3.53 -28.97 -11.44
N PHE A 807 3.40 -27.95 -12.30
CA PHE A 807 3.40 -26.54 -11.90
C PHE A 807 2.09 -26.07 -11.24
N HIS A 808 0.96 -26.69 -11.59
CA HIS A 808 -0.38 -26.20 -11.27
C HIS A 808 -0.86 -26.60 -9.88
N GLN A 809 -0.22 -26.05 -8.85
CA GLN A 809 -0.63 -26.21 -7.44
C GLN A 809 -0.89 -24.82 -6.81
N PRO A 810 -2.10 -24.24 -6.94
CA PRO A 810 -2.39 -22.86 -6.48
C PRO A 810 -2.07 -22.61 -5.00
N MET A 811 -2.22 -23.63 -4.15
CA MET A 811 -1.89 -23.57 -2.72
C MET A 811 -0.38 -23.50 -2.43
N LYS A 812 0.46 -23.69 -3.45
CA LYS A 812 1.92 -23.55 -3.38
C LYS A 812 2.42 -22.25 -3.99
N PHE A 813 1.57 -21.47 -4.66
CA PHE A 813 1.96 -20.18 -5.23
C PHE A 813 2.44 -19.22 -4.13
N ALA A 814 3.46 -18.41 -4.46
CA ALA A 814 4.04 -17.41 -3.58
C ALA A 814 3.07 -16.27 -3.30
N TYR A 815 3.17 -15.66 -2.11
CA TYR A 815 2.46 -14.41 -1.84
C TYR A 815 2.97 -13.29 -2.74
N PHE A 816 2.05 -12.57 -3.37
CA PHE A 816 2.34 -11.48 -4.30
C PHE A 816 1.58 -10.21 -3.91
N PHE A 817 2.29 -9.18 -3.44
CA PHE A 817 1.62 -7.99 -2.89
C PHE A 817 2.42 -6.69 -2.96
N HIS A 818 1.72 -5.56 -2.93
CA HIS A 818 2.27 -4.24 -2.71
C HIS A 818 2.24 -3.86 -1.23
N GLY A 819 3.36 -3.33 -0.72
CA GLY A 819 3.45 -2.83 0.65
C GLY A 819 4.83 -2.97 1.28
N ARG A 820 4.90 -2.70 2.59
CA ARG A 820 6.12 -2.91 3.41
C ARG A 820 6.40 -4.41 3.58
N SER A 821 7.56 -4.75 4.14
CA SER A 821 7.87 -6.14 4.47
C SER A 821 6.81 -6.69 5.43
N HIS A 822 6.32 -7.90 5.15
CA HIS A 822 5.29 -8.57 5.93
C HIS A 822 5.59 -10.07 5.96
N GLN A 823 5.36 -10.70 7.11
CA GLN A 823 5.48 -12.14 7.28
C GLN A 823 4.08 -12.74 7.39
N PHE A 824 3.66 -13.44 6.34
CA PHE A 824 2.39 -14.16 6.36
C PHE A 824 2.50 -15.39 7.26
N GLU A 825 1.44 -15.65 8.03
CA GLU A 825 1.34 -16.86 8.83
C GLU A 825 1.12 -18.07 7.91
N ALA A 826 1.78 -19.18 8.24
CA ALA A 826 1.60 -20.46 7.58
C ALA A 826 0.79 -21.37 8.51
N ASP A 827 -0.21 -22.07 7.96
CA ASP A 827 -0.98 -23.03 8.72
C ASP A 827 -0.07 -24.21 9.10
N PRO A 828 0.15 -24.48 10.41
CA PRO A 828 1.08 -25.51 10.86
C PRO A 828 0.59 -26.94 10.55
N SER A 829 -0.68 -27.12 10.21
CA SER A 829 -1.24 -28.42 9.81
C SER A 829 -0.88 -28.79 8.37
N VAL A 830 -0.46 -27.81 7.56
CA VAL A 830 0.00 -28.05 6.19
C VAL A 830 1.45 -28.53 6.20
N THR A 831 1.67 -29.74 5.72
CA THR A 831 3.00 -30.34 5.57
C THR A 831 3.12 -30.99 4.20
N ASP A 832 4.34 -31.03 3.67
CA ASP A 832 4.68 -31.69 2.41
C ASP A 832 6.18 -32.07 2.40
N TYR A 833 6.60 -32.73 1.32
CA TYR A 833 7.99 -33.14 1.11
C TYR A 833 8.98 -31.98 1.25
N LEU A 834 8.70 -30.81 0.66
CA LEU A 834 9.62 -29.66 0.66
C LEU A 834 9.79 -29.09 2.07
N ILE A 835 8.70 -29.01 2.84
CA ILE A 835 8.71 -28.51 4.21
C ILE A 835 9.56 -29.42 5.11
N THR A 836 9.34 -30.74 5.02
CA THR A 836 10.08 -31.72 5.82
C THR A 836 11.53 -31.83 5.36
N SER A 837 11.80 -31.83 4.05
CA SER A 837 13.14 -31.87 3.48
C SER A 837 13.98 -30.67 3.92
N LYS A 838 13.42 -29.44 3.86
CA LYS A 838 14.11 -28.23 4.33
C LYS A 838 14.47 -28.28 5.83
N LYS A 839 13.62 -28.91 6.65
CA LYS A 839 13.93 -29.17 8.07
C LYS A 839 15.12 -30.13 8.20
N ALA A 840 15.13 -31.23 7.45
CA ALA A 840 16.22 -32.21 7.43
C ALA A 840 17.55 -31.58 6.94
N GLU A 841 17.54 -30.82 5.84
CA GLU A 841 18.69 -30.08 5.32
C GLU A 841 19.26 -29.07 6.32
N THR A 842 18.40 -28.45 7.13
CA THR A 842 18.82 -27.52 8.19
C THR A 842 19.55 -28.27 9.31
N LEU A 843 19.10 -29.48 9.66
CA LEU A 843 19.81 -30.34 10.62
C LEU A 843 21.14 -30.83 10.07
N LEU A 844 21.18 -31.24 8.79
CA LEU A 844 22.40 -31.65 8.09
C LEU A 844 23.45 -30.53 8.10
N ARG A 845 23.08 -29.31 7.72
CA ARG A 845 23.98 -28.12 7.76
C ARG A 845 24.46 -27.78 9.17
N ARG A 846 23.65 -28.06 10.20
CA ARG A 846 24.01 -27.91 11.62
C ARG A 846 24.79 -29.11 12.16
N ARG A 847 25.21 -30.05 11.30
CA ARG A 847 25.98 -31.26 11.63
C ARG A 847 25.26 -32.21 12.59
N LYS A 848 23.91 -32.15 12.63
CA LYS A 848 23.07 -33.08 13.41
C LYS A 848 22.70 -34.28 12.54
N TYR A 849 23.71 -35.06 12.15
CA TYR A 849 23.59 -36.06 11.10
C TYR A 849 22.55 -37.16 11.38
N GLN A 850 22.48 -37.69 12.62
CA GLN A 850 21.50 -38.72 12.95
C GLN A 850 20.06 -38.22 12.80
N ALA A 851 19.74 -37.07 13.39
CA ALA A 851 18.40 -36.48 13.30
C ALA A 851 18.03 -36.09 11.86
N ALA A 852 19.01 -35.66 11.04
CA ALA A 852 18.79 -35.42 9.62
C ALA A 852 18.52 -36.72 8.87
N GLN A 853 19.31 -37.77 9.12
CA GLN A 853 19.15 -39.11 8.54
C GLN A 853 17.75 -39.66 8.82
N ASP A 854 17.29 -39.60 10.07
CA ASP A 854 15.98 -40.12 10.48
C ASP A 854 14.84 -39.44 9.70
N LEU A 855 14.91 -38.12 9.50
CA LEU A 855 13.93 -37.38 8.70
C LEU A 855 14.00 -37.73 7.21
N PHE A 856 15.19 -37.88 6.64
CA PHE A 856 15.33 -38.27 5.24
C PHE A 856 14.83 -39.70 4.98
N LEU A 857 15.06 -40.63 5.92
CA LEU A 857 14.51 -41.98 5.85
C LEU A 857 12.98 -41.99 5.98
N ALA A 858 12.43 -41.17 6.87
CA ALA A 858 10.99 -41.00 6.99
C ALA A 858 10.38 -40.46 5.69
N LEU A 859 10.98 -39.42 5.11
CA LEU A 859 10.60 -38.88 3.80
C LEU A 859 10.63 -39.95 2.70
N ALA A 860 11.69 -40.75 2.63
CA ALA A 860 11.83 -41.81 1.63
C ALA A 860 10.84 -42.98 1.78
N ALA A 861 10.19 -43.10 2.94
CA ALA A 861 9.20 -44.12 3.24
C ALA A 861 7.74 -43.64 3.06
N GLU A 862 7.53 -42.36 2.71
CA GLU A 862 6.19 -41.82 2.46
C GLU A 862 5.56 -42.47 1.23
N LYS A 863 4.24 -42.75 1.29
CA LYS A 863 3.52 -43.45 0.21
C LYS A 863 3.22 -42.59 -1.02
N GLN A 864 3.29 -41.26 -0.90
CA GLN A 864 2.88 -40.29 -1.92
C GLN A 864 4.04 -39.37 -2.32
N ILE A 865 5.17 -39.96 -2.68
CA ILE A 865 6.35 -39.24 -3.21
C ILE A 865 6.74 -39.80 -4.57
N THR A 866 7.44 -39.01 -5.37
CA THR A 866 7.96 -39.45 -6.66
C THR A 866 9.28 -40.23 -6.52
N ASP A 867 9.65 -41.00 -7.54
CA ASP A 867 10.95 -41.69 -7.59
C ASP A 867 12.12 -40.71 -7.41
N LEU A 868 12.00 -39.48 -7.94
CA LEU A 868 13.01 -38.44 -7.76
C LEU A 868 13.10 -38.00 -6.29
N GLN A 869 11.96 -37.73 -5.64
CA GLN A 869 11.91 -37.35 -4.23
C GLN A 869 12.46 -38.44 -3.32
N GLN A 870 12.08 -39.69 -3.57
CA GLN A 870 12.59 -40.84 -2.83
C GLN A 870 14.10 -41.00 -3.02
N SER A 871 14.57 -40.91 -4.27
CA SER A 871 16.00 -41.02 -4.61
C SER A 871 16.83 -39.93 -3.94
N VAL A 872 16.37 -38.68 -3.95
CA VAL A 872 17.05 -37.55 -3.29
C VAL A 872 17.05 -37.69 -1.77
N ALA A 873 15.93 -38.13 -1.17
CA ALA A 873 15.86 -38.35 0.26
C ALA A 873 16.83 -39.46 0.71
N LEU A 874 16.85 -40.60 0.01
CA LEU A 874 17.79 -41.69 0.28
C LEU A 874 19.25 -41.30 0.02
N GLN A 875 19.51 -40.51 -1.02
CA GLN A 875 20.84 -39.93 -1.29
C GLN A 875 21.33 -39.09 -0.11
N GLN A 876 20.48 -38.22 0.43
CA GLN A 876 20.80 -37.38 1.58
C GLN A 876 20.92 -38.20 2.89
N ALA A 877 20.13 -39.26 3.05
CA ALA A 877 20.27 -40.21 4.16
C ALA A 877 21.62 -40.96 4.10
N ALA A 878 22.06 -41.35 2.89
CA ALA A 878 23.37 -41.96 2.67
C ALA A 878 24.52 -40.97 2.94
N GLU A 879 24.35 -39.69 2.61
CA GLU A 879 25.29 -38.63 3.00
C GLU A 879 25.42 -38.51 4.52
N CYS A 880 24.31 -38.53 5.24
CA CYS A 880 24.33 -38.56 6.70
C CYS A 880 25.03 -39.82 7.25
N ALA A 881 24.76 -40.99 6.66
CA ALA A 881 25.41 -42.25 7.04
C ALA A 881 26.94 -42.18 6.86
N ARG A 882 27.41 -41.59 5.75
CA ARG A 882 28.85 -41.35 5.51
C ARG A 882 29.46 -40.43 6.58
N HIS A 883 28.78 -39.34 6.94
CA HIS A 883 29.24 -38.46 8.02
C HIS A 883 29.28 -39.14 9.40
N LEU A 884 28.38 -40.11 9.62
CA LEU A 884 28.33 -40.95 10.82
C LEU A 884 29.29 -42.15 10.78
N LYS A 885 30.01 -42.36 9.65
CA LYS A 885 30.88 -43.52 9.40
C LYS A 885 30.14 -44.87 9.44
N GLN A 886 28.88 -44.90 9.00
CA GLN A 886 28.04 -46.10 8.91
C GLN A 886 28.06 -46.66 7.48
N GLU A 887 29.16 -47.31 7.11
CA GLU A 887 29.43 -47.72 5.72
C GLU A 887 28.42 -48.75 5.17
N SER A 888 28.09 -49.79 5.94
CA SER A 888 27.11 -50.81 5.54
C SER A 888 25.71 -50.23 5.32
N GLN A 889 25.33 -49.25 6.14
CA GLN A 889 24.07 -48.55 6.01
C GLN A 889 24.06 -47.65 4.77
N ALA A 890 25.15 -46.91 4.51
CA ALA A 890 25.27 -46.09 3.30
C ALA A 890 25.13 -46.93 2.02
N GLU A 891 25.66 -48.16 2.00
CA GLU A 891 25.53 -49.07 0.88
C GLU A 891 24.11 -49.63 0.73
N SER A 892 23.51 -50.11 1.83
CA SER A 892 22.11 -50.56 1.83
C SER A 892 21.13 -49.45 1.39
N LEU A 893 21.44 -48.19 1.70
CA LEU A 893 20.63 -47.06 1.24
C LEU A 893 20.78 -46.83 -0.27
N ALA A 894 21.97 -47.02 -0.83
CA ALA A 894 22.20 -46.92 -2.27
C ALA A 894 21.40 -47.97 -3.06
N GLU A 895 21.25 -49.19 -2.52
CA GLU A 895 20.44 -50.27 -3.11
C GLU A 895 18.94 -49.98 -3.14
N LYS A 896 18.46 -49.11 -2.24
CA LYS A 896 17.03 -48.75 -2.13
C LYS A 896 16.63 -47.57 -3.03
N ILE A 897 17.59 -46.93 -3.69
CA ILE A 897 17.34 -45.77 -4.56
C ILE A 897 16.69 -46.25 -5.86
N PRO A 898 15.47 -45.78 -6.21
CA PRO A 898 14.77 -46.26 -7.39
C PRO A 898 15.36 -45.73 -8.72
N MET A 899 15.97 -44.55 -8.73
CA MET A 899 16.63 -44.01 -9.93
C MET A 899 18.07 -44.55 -10.06
N ASP A 900 18.33 -45.40 -11.06
CA ASP A 900 19.62 -46.07 -11.28
C ASP A 900 20.83 -45.11 -11.28
N THR A 901 20.73 -44.00 -12.00
CA THR A 901 21.77 -42.97 -12.09
C THR A 901 22.08 -42.31 -10.74
N VAL A 902 21.06 -42.07 -9.90
CA VAL A 902 21.23 -41.55 -8.54
C VAL A 902 21.85 -42.64 -7.65
N ALA A 903 21.39 -43.89 -7.77
CA ALA A 903 21.94 -45.02 -7.03
C ALA A 903 23.44 -45.22 -7.33
N LYS A 904 23.83 -45.23 -8.61
CA LYS A 904 25.23 -45.28 -9.06
C LYS A 904 26.06 -44.12 -8.52
N THR A 905 25.50 -42.90 -8.54
CA THR A 905 26.15 -41.72 -7.95
C THR A 905 26.43 -41.90 -6.46
N VAL A 906 25.45 -42.42 -5.70
CA VAL A 906 25.62 -42.69 -4.26
C VAL A 906 26.66 -43.78 -4.01
N ARG A 907 26.68 -44.87 -4.80
CA ARG A 907 27.72 -45.91 -4.71
C ARG A 907 29.12 -45.34 -4.96
N MET A 908 29.27 -44.49 -5.98
CA MET A 908 30.54 -43.78 -6.21
C MET A 908 30.93 -42.90 -5.01
N GLN A 909 29.98 -42.16 -4.42
CA GLN A 909 30.24 -41.34 -3.24
C GLN A 909 30.59 -42.18 -1.99
N ASN A 910 30.01 -43.37 -1.83
CA ASN A 910 30.34 -44.31 -0.76
C ASN A 910 31.77 -44.82 -0.88
N LEU A 911 32.15 -45.31 -2.07
CA LEU A 911 33.52 -45.78 -2.35
C LEU A 911 34.56 -44.66 -2.19
N LEU A 912 34.23 -43.43 -2.60
CA LEU A 912 35.08 -42.26 -2.34
C LEU A 912 35.32 -42.01 -0.85
N ALA A 913 34.26 -42.07 -0.04
CA ALA A 913 34.35 -41.86 1.41
C ALA A 913 35.18 -42.96 2.10
N GLN A 914 35.08 -44.19 1.61
CA GLN A 914 35.89 -45.35 2.03
C GLN A 914 37.33 -45.30 1.48
N ARG A 915 37.65 -44.34 0.60
CA ARG A 915 38.94 -44.23 -0.12
C ARG A 915 39.23 -45.43 -1.04
N ASN A 916 38.21 -46.17 -1.47
CA ASN A 916 38.34 -47.31 -2.37
C ASN A 916 38.28 -46.87 -3.84
N TYR A 917 39.27 -46.07 -4.24
CA TYR A 917 39.29 -45.41 -5.56
C TYR A 917 39.44 -46.41 -6.72
N SER A 918 40.20 -47.48 -6.52
CA SER A 918 40.41 -48.52 -7.54
C SER A 918 39.11 -49.22 -7.90
N GLU A 919 38.32 -49.60 -6.89
CA GLU A 919 37.03 -50.26 -7.09
C GLU A 919 36.04 -49.32 -7.79
N LEU A 920 36.00 -48.04 -7.39
CA LEU A 920 35.15 -47.04 -8.04
C LEU A 920 35.45 -46.93 -9.53
N ILE A 921 36.73 -46.82 -9.89
CA ILE A 921 37.12 -46.74 -11.30
C ILE A 921 36.82 -48.05 -12.02
N GLN A 922 37.10 -49.20 -11.41
CA GLN A 922 36.79 -50.50 -12.01
C GLN A 922 35.31 -50.65 -12.35
N GLN A 923 34.42 -50.26 -11.43
CA GLN A 923 32.97 -50.37 -11.62
C GLN A 923 32.40 -49.33 -12.61
N PHE A 924 32.90 -48.09 -12.59
CA PHE A 924 32.22 -46.95 -13.25
C PHE A 924 33.03 -46.27 -14.36
N GLN A 925 34.21 -46.78 -14.75
CA GLN A 925 35.01 -46.17 -15.83
C GLN A 925 34.34 -46.19 -17.19
N SER A 926 33.47 -47.17 -17.46
CA SER A 926 32.76 -47.35 -18.74
C SER A 926 31.47 -46.55 -18.84
N GLU A 927 31.01 -45.92 -17.76
CA GLU A 927 29.80 -45.10 -17.77
C GLU A 927 30.00 -43.85 -18.65
N ASP A 928 29.13 -43.66 -19.63
CA ASP A 928 29.07 -42.45 -20.42
C ASP A 928 28.02 -41.49 -19.85
N PHE A 929 28.49 -40.52 -19.06
CA PHE A 929 27.63 -39.55 -18.41
C PHE A 929 26.87 -38.65 -19.39
N GLN A 930 27.26 -38.54 -20.67
CA GLN A 930 26.50 -37.72 -21.62
C GLN A 930 25.14 -38.35 -21.96
N THR A 931 25.01 -39.67 -21.80
CA THR A 931 23.75 -40.41 -21.98
C THR A 931 22.81 -40.31 -20.78
N TRP A 932 23.30 -39.83 -19.64
CA TRP A 932 22.51 -39.67 -18.42
C TRP A 932 21.62 -38.43 -18.48
N PRO A 933 20.54 -38.37 -17.69
CA PRO A 933 19.81 -37.12 -17.46
C PRO A 933 20.76 -36.00 -17.05
N PHE A 934 20.72 -34.89 -17.79
CA PHE A 934 21.68 -33.80 -17.61
C PHE A 934 21.71 -33.24 -16.18
N SER A 935 20.58 -33.30 -15.47
CA SER A 935 20.44 -32.90 -14.07
C SER A 935 21.18 -33.81 -13.08
N GLN A 936 21.68 -34.96 -13.53
CA GLN A 936 22.34 -35.97 -12.70
C GLN A 936 23.81 -36.18 -13.06
N VAL A 937 24.32 -35.46 -14.06
CA VAL A 937 25.70 -35.58 -14.55
C VAL A 937 26.71 -35.00 -13.56
N GLY A 938 26.44 -33.82 -13.00
CA GLY A 938 27.42 -33.04 -12.24
C GLY A 938 28.04 -33.78 -11.07
N GLU A 939 27.20 -34.34 -10.18
CA GLU A 939 27.65 -35.05 -8.97
C GLU A 939 28.37 -36.37 -9.30
N ALA A 940 27.90 -37.10 -10.30
CA ALA A 940 28.51 -38.36 -10.75
C ALA A 940 29.89 -38.13 -11.36
N ALA A 941 30.00 -37.14 -12.25
CA ALA A 941 31.25 -36.73 -12.87
C ALA A 941 32.26 -36.23 -11.83
N LEU A 942 31.81 -35.45 -10.84
CA LEU A 942 32.67 -35.03 -9.73
C LEU A 942 33.20 -36.25 -8.95
N ALA A 943 32.33 -37.20 -8.61
CA ALA A 943 32.74 -38.36 -7.83
C ALA A 943 33.80 -39.20 -8.55
N ARG A 944 33.58 -39.52 -9.84
CA ARG A 944 34.56 -40.27 -10.64
C ARG A 944 35.83 -39.47 -10.89
N GLY A 945 35.71 -38.17 -11.16
CA GLY A 945 36.84 -37.27 -11.37
C GLY A 945 37.75 -37.18 -10.14
N MET A 946 37.17 -37.10 -8.93
CA MET A 946 37.93 -37.14 -7.68
C MET A 946 38.70 -38.44 -7.51
N ALA A 947 38.09 -39.60 -7.80
CA ALA A 947 38.77 -40.89 -7.72
C ALA A 947 39.92 -40.99 -8.72
N ARG A 948 39.71 -40.57 -9.97
CA ARG A 948 40.74 -40.52 -11.02
C ARG A 948 41.90 -39.61 -10.63
N LEU A 949 41.61 -38.45 -10.03
CA LEU A 949 42.63 -37.52 -9.53
C LEU A 949 43.50 -38.17 -8.46
N ARG A 950 42.89 -38.87 -7.48
CA ARG A 950 43.62 -39.57 -6.41
C ARG A 950 44.41 -40.77 -6.91
N MET A 951 43.94 -41.43 -7.97
CA MET A 951 44.65 -42.49 -8.70
C MET A 951 45.71 -41.98 -9.69
N LYS A 952 45.94 -40.66 -9.75
CA LYS A 952 46.86 -40.00 -10.70
C LYS A 952 46.54 -40.24 -12.18
N GLN A 953 45.28 -40.52 -12.51
CA GLN A 953 44.77 -40.66 -13.89
C GLN A 953 44.42 -39.29 -14.49
N GLY A 954 45.43 -38.44 -14.68
CA GLY A 954 45.25 -37.00 -14.93
C GLY A 954 44.31 -36.63 -16.08
N LYS A 955 44.41 -37.30 -17.24
CA LYS A 955 43.54 -37.01 -18.41
C LYS A 955 42.08 -37.36 -18.13
N GLY A 956 41.82 -38.50 -17.49
CA GLY A 956 40.45 -38.92 -17.17
C GLY A 956 39.82 -38.03 -16.08
N ALA A 957 40.61 -37.62 -15.08
CA ALA A 957 40.19 -36.67 -14.07
C ALA A 957 39.83 -35.31 -14.68
N GLU A 958 40.64 -34.82 -15.62
CA GLU A 958 40.39 -33.56 -16.33
C GLU A 958 39.07 -33.58 -17.11
N THR A 959 38.78 -34.67 -17.83
CA THR A 959 37.52 -34.84 -18.57
C THR A 959 36.31 -34.81 -17.62
N ASP A 960 36.35 -35.62 -16.55
CA ASP A 960 35.23 -35.73 -15.62
C ASP A 960 35.01 -34.44 -14.82
N LEU A 961 36.08 -33.77 -14.37
CA LEU A 961 35.96 -32.53 -13.60
C LEU A 961 35.46 -31.36 -14.46
N LYS A 962 35.87 -31.26 -15.73
CA LYS A 962 35.29 -30.28 -16.67
C LYS A 962 33.80 -30.54 -16.91
N LEU A 963 33.43 -31.81 -17.06
CA LEU A 963 32.03 -32.18 -17.21
C LEU A 963 31.24 -31.83 -15.95
N ALA A 964 31.77 -32.12 -14.76
CA ALA A 964 31.16 -31.73 -13.50
C ALA A 964 30.96 -30.21 -13.39
N LEU A 965 31.94 -29.42 -13.83
CA LEU A 965 31.89 -27.96 -13.80
C LEU A 965 30.70 -27.42 -14.63
N ASN A 966 30.46 -28.02 -15.79
CA ASN A 966 29.38 -27.60 -16.70
C ASN A 966 27.98 -27.96 -16.19
N TYR A 967 27.85 -28.99 -15.35
CA TYR A 967 26.55 -29.49 -14.87
C TYR A 967 26.33 -29.26 -13.37
N THR A 968 27.04 -28.29 -12.78
CA THR A 968 26.93 -27.96 -11.34
C THR A 968 26.50 -26.52 -11.14
N ALA A 969 25.35 -26.33 -10.50
CA ALA A 969 24.82 -25.00 -10.16
C ALA A 969 25.24 -24.49 -8.78
N ASP A 970 25.66 -25.35 -7.84
CA ASP A 970 26.04 -24.92 -6.49
C ASP A 970 27.40 -24.20 -6.53
N PRO A 971 27.48 -22.90 -6.18
CA PRO A 971 28.73 -22.15 -6.22
C PRO A 971 29.83 -22.75 -5.33
N ARG A 972 29.47 -23.45 -4.24
CA ARG A 972 30.43 -24.10 -3.35
C ARG A 972 31.06 -25.32 -4.03
N ILE A 973 30.25 -26.13 -4.72
CA ILE A 973 30.74 -27.29 -5.46
C ILE A 973 31.52 -26.82 -6.69
N HIS A 974 31.08 -25.76 -7.37
CA HIS A 974 31.82 -25.12 -8.46
C HIS A 974 33.23 -24.68 -8.00
N SER A 975 33.31 -24.06 -6.81
CA SER A 975 34.56 -23.68 -6.17
C SER A 975 35.46 -24.88 -5.85
N GLN A 976 34.89 -26.01 -5.43
CA GLN A 976 35.62 -27.25 -5.19
C GLN A 976 36.16 -27.85 -6.50
N ILE A 977 35.35 -27.88 -7.56
CA ILE A 977 35.75 -28.43 -8.87
C ILE A 977 36.91 -27.62 -9.46
N LEU A 978 36.86 -26.28 -9.40
CA LEU A 978 37.94 -25.42 -9.89
C LEU A 978 39.26 -25.66 -9.13
N LEU A 979 39.20 -25.85 -7.82
CA LEU A 979 40.37 -26.24 -7.02
C LEU A 979 40.93 -27.60 -7.50
N LEU A 980 40.07 -28.61 -7.65
CA LEU A 980 40.48 -29.96 -8.09
C LEU A 980 41.06 -29.96 -9.50
N LEU A 981 40.52 -29.15 -10.42
CA LEU A 981 41.10 -28.94 -11.75
C LEU A 981 42.50 -28.34 -11.66
N GLY A 982 42.69 -27.33 -10.80
CA GLY A 982 44.00 -26.75 -10.53
C GLY A 982 44.98 -27.79 -9.99
N GLU A 983 44.59 -28.56 -8.96
CA GLU A 983 45.42 -29.62 -8.37
C GLU A 983 45.78 -30.70 -9.38
N ASN A 984 44.83 -31.13 -10.21
CA ASN A 984 45.06 -32.16 -11.23
C ASN A 984 46.05 -31.67 -12.29
N ARG A 985 45.89 -30.43 -12.75
CA ARG A 985 46.78 -29.82 -13.75
C ARG A 985 48.18 -29.62 -13.19
N GLU A 986 48.30 -29.13 -11.95
CA GLU A 986 49.60 -28.90 -11.31
C GLU A 986 50.33 -30.23 -11.05
N HIS A 987 49.66 -31.23 -10.49
CA HIS A 987 50.33 -32.41 -9.93
C HIS A 987 50.32 -33.65 -10.82
N ASN A 988 49.27 -33.86 -11.64
CA ASN A 988 49.13 -35.08 -12.45
C ASN A 988 49.40 -34.84 -13.94
N LEU A 989 49.12 -33.64 -14.46
CA LEU A 989 49.35 -33.29 -15.86
C LEU A 989 50.58 -32.41 -16.08
N THR A 990 51.17 -31.86 -15.02
CA THR A 990 52.31 -30.93 -15.08
C THR A 990 52.04 -29.70 -15.97
N ASP A 991 50.79 -29.25 -16.03
CA ASP A 991 50.32 -28.07 -16.77
C ASP A 991 50.14 -26.88 -15.81
N GLU A 992 51.24 -26.17 -15.52
CA GLU A 992 51.22 -25.02 -14.60
C GLU A 992 50.36 -23.86 -15.11
N ALA A 993 50.33 -23.63 -16.43
CA ALA A 993 49.56 -22.54 -17.03
C ALA A 993 48.05 -22.79 -16.89
N GLY A 994 47.60 -24.01 -17.18
CA GLY A 994 46.22 -24.43 -16.98
C GLY A 994 45.82 -24.49 -15.50
N ALA A 995 46.75 -24.89 -14.61
CA ALA A 995 46.51 -24.89 -13.16
C ALA A 995 46.30 -23.47 -12.62
N LEU A 996 47.18 -22.53 -12.97
CA LEU A 996 47.06 -21.13 -12.58
C LEU A 996 45.74 -20.52 -13.07
N LYS A 997 45.32 -20.82 -14.30
CA LYS A 997 44.02 -20.37 -14.84
C LYS A 997 42.85 -20.89 -14.02
N ALA A 998 42.84 -22.18 -13.66
CA ALA A 998 41.76 -22.77 -12.85
C ALA A 998 41.70 -22.16 -11.44
N TYR A 999 42.86 -21.98 -10.79
CA TYR A 999 42.93 -21.36 -9.47
C TYR A 999 42.42 -19.92 -9.48
N ARG A 1000 42.85 -19.11 -10.46
CA ARG A 1000 42.41 -17.72 -10.63
C ARG A 1000 40.91 -17.60 -10.85
N GLN A 1001 40.34 -18.46 -11.70
CA GLN A 1001 38.90 -18.50 -11.97
C GLN A 1001 38.07 -18.69 -10.68
N ASN A 1002 38.64 -19.31 -9.65
CA ASN A 1002 37.96 -19.58 -8.39
C ASN A 1002 37.78 -18.33 -7.49
N TYR A 1003 38.68 -17.34 -7.59
CA TYR A 1003 38.68 -16.17 -6.70
C TYR A 1003 38.64 -14.80 -7.40
N GLU A 1004 39.07 -14.68 -8.66
CA GLU A 1004 39.15 -13.37 -9.33
C GLU A 1004 37.78 -12.73 -9.59
N GLY A 1005 36.75 -13.55 -9.86
CA GLY A 1005 35.35 -13.11 -10.00
C GLY A 1005 34.54 -13.13 -8.71
N ALA A 1006 35.13 -13.56 -7.58
CA ALA A 1006 34.43 -13.62 -6.31
C ALA A 1006 34.38 -12.22 -5.68
N GLY A 1007 33.18 -11.71 -5.38
CA GLY A 1007 33.04 -10.41 -4.70
C GLY A 1007 33.75 -10.37 -3.34
N ARG A 1008 33.68 -11.47 -2.58
CA ARG A 1008 34.46 -11.69 -1.36
C ARG A 1008 34.96 -13.13 -1.30
N VAL A 1009 36.25 -13.32 -1.02
CA VAL A 1009 36.84 -14.63 -0.76
C VAL A 1009 36.44 -15.10 0.63
N GLY A 1010 35.84 -16.29 0.71
CA GLY A 1010 35.33 -16.79 1.99
C GLY A 1010 35.28 -18.32 2.14
N SER A 1011 35.47 -19.08 1.06
CA SER A 1011 35.50 -20.54 1.14
C SER A 1011 36.93 -21.07 1.32
N ALA A 1012 37.05 -22.23 1.97
CA ALA A 1012 38.32 -22.96 2.10
C ALA A 1012 38.97 -23.22 0.73
N ASP A 1013 38.17 -23.58 -0.27
CA ASP A 1013 38.66 -23.93 -1.60
C ASP A 1013 39.20 -22.72 -2.37
N GLN A 1014 38.60 -21.54 -2.16
CA GLN A 1014 39.11 -20.29 -2.71
C GLN A 1014 40.45 -19.91 -2.08
N PHE A 1015 40.59 -20.03 -0.75
CA PHE A 1015 41.88 -19.77 -0.09
C PHE A 1015 42.98 -20.73 -0.58
N ARG A 1016 42.67 -22.02 -0.73
CA ARG A 1016 43.61 -22.99 -1.33
C ARG A 1016 43.98 -22.65 -2.77
N SER A 1017 43.03 -22.12 -3.55
CA SER A 1017 43.30 -21.69 -4.92
C SER A 1017 44.20 -20.45 -4.97
N ILE A 1018 44.03 -19.51 -4.05
CA ILE A 1018 44.95 -18.37 -3.88
C ILE A 1018 46.35 -18.87 -3.55
N GLU A 1019 46.47 -19.80 -2.60
CA GLU A 1019 47.74 -20.42 -2.22
C GLU A 1019 48.42 -21.11 -3.41
N GLY A 1020 47.65 -21.92 -4.17
CA GLY A 1020 48.15 -22.61 -5.37
C GLY A 1020 48.63 -21.64 -6.46
N ALA A 1021 47.85 -20.59 -6.73
CA ALA A 1021 48.25 -19.54 -7.67
C ALA A 1021 49.53 -18.82 -7.23
N ALA A 1022 49.62 -18.43 -5.96
CA ALA A 1022 50.79 -17.76 -5.40
C ALA A 1022 52.03 -18.65 -5.45
N ARG A 1023 51.90 -19.94 -5.15
CA ARG A 1023 52.97 -20.93 -5.24
C ARG A 1023 53.51 -21.06 -6.66
N ILE A 1024 52.64 -21.22 -7.66
CA ILE A 1024 53.04 -21.33 -9.07
C ILE A 1024 53.74 -20.04 -9.54
N LEU A 1025 53.16 -18.87 -9.24
CA LEU A 1025 53.73 -17.58 -9.61
C LEU A 1025 55.10 -17.33 -8.97
N THR A 1026 55.26 -17.73 -7.70
CA THR A 1026 56.55 -17.65 -6.98
C THR A 1026 57.60 -18.54 -7.64
N LYS A 1027 57.24 -19.78 -8.01
CA LYS A 1027 58.12 -20.71 -8.72
C LYS A 1027 58.55 -20.17 -10.10
N GLN A 1028 57.67 -19.42 -10.77
CA GLN A 1028 57.95 -18.76 -12.05
C GLN A 1028 58.75 -17.45 -11.93
N GLY A 1029 59.11 -17.02 -10.71
CA GLY A 1029 59.80 -15.75 -10.47
C GLY A 1029 58.91 -14.51 -10.58
N LYS A 1030 57.58 -14.67 -10.66
CA LYS A 1030 56.59 -13.57 -10.75
C LYS A 1030 56.12 -13.16 -9.36
N TYR A 1031 57.01 -12.61 -8.55
CA TYR A 1031 56.77 -12.38 -7.12
C TYR A 1031 55.69 -11.33 -6.84
N ASP A 1032 55.63 -10.25 -7.63
CA ASP A 1032 54.62 -9.20 -7.44
C ASP A 1032 53.21 -9.72 -7.76
N ASP A 1033 53.05 -10.50 -8.84
CA ASP A 1033 51.79 -11.18 -9.17
C ASP A 1033 51.36 -12.16 -8.06
N ALA A 1034 52.32 -12.89 -7.48
CA ALA A 1034 52.06 -13.82 -6.37
C ALA A 1034 51.56 -13.08 -5.12
N LEU A 1035 52.17 -11.94 -4.79
CA LEU A 1035 51.72 -11.09 -3.69
C LEU A 1035 50.34 -10.49 -3.96
N GLN A 1036 50.07 -10.05 -5.19
CA GLN A 1036 48.75 -9.54 -5.58
C GLN A 1036 47.66 -10.60 -5.48
N ALA A 1037 47.96 -11.85 -5.84
CA ALA A 1037 47.03 -12.97 -5.64
C ALA A 1037 46.72 -13.17 -4.14
N LEU A 1038 47.73 -13.12 -3.27
CA LEU A 1038 47.56 -13.25 -1.81
C LEU A 1038 46.78 -12.09 -1.19
N GLU A 1039 46.85 -10.88 -1.76
CA GLU A 1039 46.07 -9.73 -1.29
C GLU A 1039 44.56 -9.93 -1.42
N LYS A 1040 44.10 -10.75 -2.39
CA LYS A 1040 42.68 -11.10 -2.54
C LYS A 1040 42.11 -11.83 -1.31
N ALA A 1041 42.96 -12.42 -0.47
CA ALA A 1041 42.54 -13.05 0.77
C ALA A 1041 42.26 -12.04 1.91
N GLU A 1042 42.61 -10.76 1.75
CA GLU A 1042 42.48 -9.73 2.79
C GLU A 1042 43.05 -10.19 4.14
N ILE A 1043 44.28 -10.70 4.13
CA ILE A 1043 44.93 -11.47 5.22
C ILE A 1043 44.76 -10.80 6.59
N ASP A 1044 44.85 -9.47 6.67
CA ASP A 1044 44.75 -8.73 7.94
C ASP A 1044 43.35 -8.79 8.58
N GLN A 1045 42.30 -8.99 7.77
CA GLN A 1045 40.92 -9.18 8.23
C GLN A 1045 40.61 -10.64 8.61
N LEU A 1046 41.47 -11.60 8.25
CA LEU A 1046 41.29 -13.01 8.56
C LEU A 1046 41.63 -13.32 10.04
N LYS A 1047 41.01 -14.40 10.55
CA LYS A 1047 41.27 -14.97 11.88
C LYS A 1047 41.42 -16.49 11.80
N GLY A 1048 42.16 -17.06 12.75
CA GLY A 1048 42.35 -18.50 12.87
C GLY A 1048 43.14 -19.09 11.70
N PHE A 1049 42.83 -20.36 11.36
CA PHE A 1049 43.58 -21.20 10.42
C PHE A 1049 44.00 -20.48 9.12
N TRP A 1050 43.06 -19.86 8.41
CA TRP A 1050 43.32 -19.23 7.10
C TRP A 1050 44.18 -17.98 7.18
N ARG A 1051 44.15 -17.23 8.30
CA ARG A 1051 45.07 -16.09 8.50
C ARG A 1051 46.51 -16.58 8.50
N HIS A 1052 46.79 -17.63 9.28
CA HIS A 1052 48.14 -18.17 9.43
C HIS A 1052 48.63 -18.86 8.16
N GLU A 1053 47.76 -19.61 7.46
CA GLU A 1053 48.12 -20.19 6.16
C GLU A 1053 48.50 -19.12 5.14
N MET A 1054 47.67 -18.09 4.95
CA MET A 1054 47.97 -17.03 3.98
C MET A 1054 49.21 -16.21 4.38
N GLN A 1055 49.47 -16.05 5.68
CA GLN A 1055 50.71 -15.45 6.16
C GLN A 1055 51.93 -16.30 5.82
N LEU A 1056 51.88 -17.61 6.00
CA LEU A 1056 52.98 -18.50 5.64
C LEU A 1056 53.27 -18.43 4.13
N ALA A 1057 52.24 -18.51 3.28
CA ALA A 1057 52.38 -18.37 1.83
C ALA A 1057 52.97 -17.00 1.41
N LYS A 1058 52.56 -15.91 2.08
CA LYS A 1058 53.14 -14.57 1.87
C LYS A 1058 54.60 -14.52 2.30
N GLY A 1059 54.94 -15.13 3.43
CA GLY A 1059 56.31 -15.27 3.91
C GLY A 1059 57.19 -16.00 2.90
N HIS A 1060 56.71 -17.12 2.34
CA HIS A 1060 57.45 -17.90 1.33
C HIS A 1060 57.70 -17.09 0.07
N THR A 1061 56.68 -16.38 -0.41
CA THR A 1061 56.79 -15.51 -1.59
C THR A 1061 57.83 -14.40 -1.37
N LEU A 1062 57.82 -13.75 -0.20
CA LEU A 1062 58.78 -12.70 0.14
C LEU A 1062 60.20 -13.24 0.30
N ALA A 1063 60.36 -14.41 0.90
CA ALA A 1063 61.65 -15.08 1.03
C ALA A 1063 62.25 -15.40 -0.35
N ALA A 1064 61.46 -15.98 -1.25
CA ALA A 1064 61.86 -16.26 -2.63
C ALA A 1064 62.18 -15.00 -3.44
N ALA A 1065 61.49 -13.88 -3.16
CA ALA A 1065 61.75 -12.57 -3.77
C ALA A 1065 62.98 -11.84 -3.19
N GLY A 1066 63.75 -12.47 -2.30
CA GLY A 1066 64.91 -11.86 -1.65
C GLY A 1066 64.59 -10.87 -0.53
N LYS A 1067 63.31 -10.68 -0.18
CA LYS A 1067 62.84 -9.77 0.89
C LYS A 1067 62.91 -10.44 2.27
N LYS A 1068 64.10 -10.95 2.64
CA LYS A 1068 64.34 -11.81 3.82
C LYS A 1068 63.81 -11.22 5.13
N GLN A 1069 64.04 -9.93 5.38
CA GLN A 1069 63.59 -9.27 6.62
C GLN A 1069 62.06 -9.22 6.74
N ALA A 1070 61.35 -8.96 5.64
CA ALA A 1070 59.89 -8.95 5.63
C ALA A 1070 59.32 -10.35 5.82
N ALA A 1071 59.93 -11.38 5.23
CA ALA A 1071 59.55 -12.78 5.46
C ALA A 1071 59.77 -13.20 6.93
N GLN A 1072 60.91 -12.84 7.52
CA GLN A 1072 61.24 -13.12 8.91
C GLN A 1072 60.20 -12.54 9.88
N GLN A 1073 59.79 -11.29 9.67
CA GLN A 1073 58.74 -10.64 10.48
C GLN A 1073 57.41 -11.38 10.41
N ILE A 1074 57.03 -11.89 9.23
CA ILE A 1074 55.79 -12.66 9.07
C ILE A 1074 55.88 -13.98 9.84
N TYR A 1075 56.97 -14.74 9.68
CA TYR A 1075 57.12 -16.02 10.37
C TYR A 1075 57.18 -15.85 11.90
N GLN A 1076 57.87 -14.83 12.42
CA GLN A 1076 57.87 -14.51 13.84
C GLN A 1076 56.46 -14.16 14.35
N ARG A 1077 55.68 -13.43 13.56
CA ARG A 1077 54.29 -13.09 13.89
C ARG A 1077 53.42 -14.35 13.99
N VAL A 1078 53.57 -15.30 13.06
CA VAL A 1078 52.86 -16.59 13.10
C VAL A 1078 53.26 -17.43 14.31
N LEU A 1079 54.55 -17.40 14.72
CA LEU A 1079 55.04 -18.09 15.91
C LEU A 1079 54.50 -17.52 17.22
N GLN A 1080 54.45 -16.19 17.32
CA GLN A 1080 54.04 -15.46 18.52
C GLN A 1080 52.52 -15.43 18.70
N ASP A 1081 51.75 -15.63 17.63
CA ASP A 1081 50.29 -15.68 17.69
C ASP A 1081 49.80 -16.96 18.40
N LYS A 1082 49.23 -16.77 19.60
CA LYS A 1082 48.69 -17.86 20.43
C LYS A 1082 47.55 -18.63 19.78
N THR A 1083 46.88 -18.04 18.79
CA THR A 1083 45.78 -18.67 18.05
C THR A 1083 46.27 -19.55 16.89
N SER A 1084 47.59 -19.54 16.61
CA SER A 1084 48.22 -20.37 15.58
C SER A 1084 48.20 -21.86 15.94
N SER A 1085 48.01 -22.72 14.93
CA SER A 1085 48.04 -24.18 15.13
C SER A 1085 49.47 -24.67 15.40
N SER A 1086 49.62 -25.86 16.00
CA SER A 1086 50.96 -26.45 16.19
C SER A 1086 51.69 -26.64 14.87
N GLY A 1087 50.99 -27.04 13.81
CA GLY A 1087 51.54 -27.20 12.46
C GLY A 1087 52.06 -25.89 11.87
N HIS A 1088 51.28 -24.81 11.94
CA HIS A 1088 51.71 -23.51 11.44
C HIS A 1088 52.92 -22.96 12.20
N ARG A 1089 52.97 -23.13 13.53
CA ARG A 1089 54.14 -22.73 14.31
C ARG A 1089 55.38 -23.54 13.94
N GLN A 1090 55.24 -24.85 13.76
CA GLN A 1090 56.35 -25.71 13.33
C GLN A 1090 56.88 -25.27 11.95
N GLN A 1091 55.98 -25.02 11.00
CA GLN A 1091 56.36 -24.56 9.66
C GLN A 1091 57.03 -23.18 9.70
N ALA A 1092 56.51 -22.22 10.48
CA ALA A 1092 57.13 -20.92 10.66
C ALA A 1092 58.54 -21.00 11.28
N ALA A 1093 58.74 -21.86 12.28
CA ALA A 1093 60.05 -22.08 12.90
C ALA A 1093 61.07 -22.68 11.92
N GLU A 1094 60.64 -23.65 11.11
CA GLU A 1094 61.48 -24.27 10.10
C GLU A 1094 61.91 -23.26 9.03
N GLN A 1095 60.98 -22.42 8.57
CA GLN A 1095 61.28 -21.38 7.57
C GLN A 1095 62.20 -20.28 8.12
N LEU A 1096 62.06 -19.90 9.40
CA LEU A 1096 63.00 -18.99 10.05
C LEU A 1096 64.42 -19.56 10.10
N LYS A 1097 64.54 -20.85 10.48
CA LYS A 1097 65.84 -21.53 10.50
C LYS A 1097 66.48 -21.60 9.11
N GLN A 1098 65.67 -21.77 8.05
CA GLN A 1098 66.15 -21.76 6.66
C GLN A 1098 66.61 -20.36 6.21
N LEU A 1099 65.96 -19.29 6.67
CA LEU A 1099 66.38 -17.91 6.37
C LEU A 1099 67.65 -17.47 7.11
N GLU A 1100 67.93 -18.09 8.27
CA GLU A 1100 69.09 -17.84 9.14
C GLU A 1100 70.30 -18.75 8.82
N ALA A 1101 70.12 -19.75 7.95
CA ALA A 1101 71.24 -20.54 7.44
C ALA A 1101 72.14 -19.68 6.54
N PRO A 1102 73.49 -19.74 6.72
CA PRO A 1102 74.44 -18.83 6.07
C PRO A 1102 74.46 -18.92 4.54
#